data_AF-A0A024U851-F1
#
_entry.id   AF-A0A024U851-F1
#
_cell.length_a   1.000
_cell.length_b   1.000
_cell.length_c   1.000
_cell.angle_alpha   90.00
_cell.angle_beta   90.00
_cell.angle_gamma   90.00
#
_symmetry.space_group_name_H-M   'P 1'
#
loop_
_entity.id
_entity.type
_entity.pdbx_description
1 polymer ?
#
loop_
_entity_poly.entity_id
_entity_poly.type
_entity_poly.pdbx_seq_one_letter_code
_entity_poly.pdbx_strand_id
1 'polypeptide(L)'
;MSEGAVNLSKKHNKHHGHGAEKKHHAQAHDHEKSHGHSKELTHELQHPGADSSLKVLLTLSRHGSRRPNAISSTLCPNNVANAESYHVPPEQLTEVGMEQMRLAGEEIRREYIENQGFLSNSIGGPDNKHFETYFRSDAADRCAQSAIALGYGLYPDSTAPNQYFHQPISVYMNQLRNEHDFAAPKGPCKAVAKADINTYFQTRGLETIAQHKPLLEKVGQACGINVWNIPNLPDGEDLVTGIKDIADTFTFDSQQGLRRLKGVTPELQTEIEGLAFQHLMERYYSTDREVTYWVGGFPTLMLKNLQVPPPEKAENAFKYYSYHGHRELVHGLGILLGWAFDFPGQPRALDTSALDPATTMFFELHQVNTSEFIRTFVWSPRTRRTQVKLAKCSTLDCPLAEFASIIYNHTNVTGTWEQICNYHPATFAPVVATTPKPVETVKPSEPSTTTPKPVVTESEQHEASPPPVETAETPEPSVAPTTTAKPSDPVPLTETIAKPKGVHGTWTTTTSAPVAASTTKHVETTPKPIVTTETQTPKPLETTETPEPTEGVMASVTPSVILVTTAKPADPIRPTETIAKPEEIHSSWTPTTLASVATTPIVVAQPGLRLTKLKSVELPPMGIFEGIGWASYLTVVAALVFVAIKRATRRQQSGYRQLT
;
A
#
# COMPACT_ATOMS: atom_id res chain seq x y z
N MET A 1 -61.07 -23.30 -33.14
CA MET A 1 -60.90 -22.07 -32.32
C MET A 1 -61.87 -22.17 -31.17
N SER A 2 -61.38 -21.88 -29.96
CA SER A 2 -61.98 -22.18 -28.64
C SER A 2 -61.57 -23.52 -28.01
N GLU A 3 -61.36 -23.43 -26.68
CA GLU A 3 -61.13 -24.46 -25.65
C GLU A 3 -59.73 -25.10 -25.63
N GLY A 4 -59.06 -25.29 -24.50
CA GLY A 4 -59.38 -25.09 -23.09
C GLY A 4 -58.17 -25.54 -22.26
N ALA A 5 -58.03 -24.98 -21.06
CA ALA A 5 -57.01 -25.38 -20.09
C ALA A 5 -57.27 -26.79 -19.53
N VAL A 6 -56.22 -27.44 -18.99
CA VAL A 6 -56.15 -28.10 -17.65
C VAL A 6 -55.00 -29.12 -17.59
N ASN A 7 -53.99 -28.77 -16.79
CA ASN A 7 -53.40 -29.48 -15.64
C ASN A 7 -53.13 -31.02 -15.63
N LEU A 8 -51.89 -31.32 -15.18
CA LEU A 8 -51.41 -32.41 -14.32
C LEU A 8 -51.63 -33.89 -14.71
N SER A 9 -50.52 -34.65 -14.77
CA SER A 9 -50.17 -35.68 -13.78
C SER A 9 -49.33 -36.84 -14.34
N LYS A 10 -48.27 -37.18 -13.60
CA LYS A 10 -47.58 -38.46 -13.39
C LYS A 10 -48.01 -39.69 -14.23
N LYS A 11 -47.04 -40.41 -14.82
CA LYS A 11 -46.47 -41.69 -14.29
C LYS A 11 -45.56 -42.39 -15.31
N HIS A 12 -44.58 -43.09 -14.74
CA HIS A 12 -43.72 -44.16 -15.27
C HIS A 12 -44.30 -45.04 -16.40
N ASN A 13 -43.48 -45.46 -17.37
CA ASN A 13 -42.82 -46.78 -17.32
C ASN A 13 -41.80 -47.02 -18.45
N LYS A 14 -40.84 -47.91 -18.11
CA LYS A 14 -39.89 -48.69 -18.91
C LYS A 14 -40.35 -49.06 -20.34
N HIS A 15 -39.41 -49.09 -21.29
CA HIS A 15 -38.96 -50.35 -21.92
C HIS A 15 -37.71 -50.20 -22.80
N HIS A 16 -37.00 -51.33 -22.89
CA HIS A 16 -35.79 -51.68 -23.63
C HIS A 16 -35.71 -51.28 -25.11
N GLY A 17 -34.47 -51.13 -25.60
CA GLY A 17 -34.15 -51.23 -27.03
C GLY A 17 -32.64 -51.29 -27.30
N HIS A 18 -32.13 -52.50 -27.57
CA HIS A 18 -30.81 -52.77 -28.16
C HIS A 18 -30.70 -52.28 -29.62
N GLY A 19 -29.47 -52.04 -30.09
CA GLY A 19 -29.10 -52.02 -31.51
C GLY A 19 -28.09 -50.91 -31.81
N ALA A 20 -26.78 -51.17 -31.88
CA ALA A 20 -26.02 -51.83 -32.95
C ALA A 20 -25.28 -50.82 -33.86
N GLU A 21 -23.96 -50.99 -33.86
CA GLU A 21 -22.95 -50.69 -34.89
C GLU A 21 -23.29 -49.78 -36.07
N LYS A 22 -22.37 -48.84 -36.35
CA LYS A 22 -21.81 -48.64 -37.70
C LYS A 22 -20.35 -48.15 -37.61
N LYS A 23 -19.45 -49.01 -38.12
CA LYS A 23 -18.08 -48.68 -38.56
C LYS A 23 -18.17 -47.82 -39.83
N HIS A 24 -17.23 -46.91 -40.04
CA HIS A 24 -16.63 -46.67 -41.36
C HIS A 24 -15.20 -46.11 -41.24
N HIS A 25 -14.31 -46.78 -41.98
CA HIS A 25 -12.92 -46.47 -42.28
C HIS A 25 -12.73 -45.14 -43.02
N ALA A 26 -11.55 -44.53 -42.85
CA ALA A 26 -10.58 -44.13 -43.90
C ALA A 26 -9.77 -42.91 -43.41
N GLN A 27 -8.51 -42.67 -43.78
CA GLN A 27 -7.38 -43.43 -44.31
C GLN A 27 -6.23 -42.41 -44.29
N ALA A 28 -5.04 -42.86 -43.88
CA ALA A 28 -3.85 -42.04 -43.73
C ALA A 28 -3.31 -41.52 -45.08
N HIS A 29 -2.68 -40.35 -45.04
CA HIS A 29 -1.67 -39.95 -46.01
C HIS A 29 -0.44 -39.41 -45.28
N ASP A 30 0.67 -40.11 -45.50
CA ASP A 30 2.02 -39.76 -45.10
C ASP A 30 2.47 -38.44 -45.73
N HIS A 31 3.17 -37.61 -44.95
CA HIS A 31 4.21 -36.75 -45.50
C HIS A 31 5.37 -36.64 -44.50
N GLU A 32 6.38 -37.44 -44.80
CA GLU A 32 7.70 -37.49 -44.21
C GLU A 32 8.49 -36.24 -44.66
N LYS A 33 8.95 -35.42 -43.70
CA LYS A 33 10.09 -34.51 -43.89
C LYS A 33 10.95 -34.52 -42.63
N SER A 34 12.13 -35.10 -42.78
CA SER A 34 13.22 -35.12 -41.83
C SER A 34 13.81 -33.73 -41.61
N HIS A 35 13.90 -33.28 -40.37
CA HIS A 35 14.90 -32.30 -39.95
C HIS A 35 15.53 -32.71 -38.63
N GLY A 36 16.85 -32.56 -38.58
CA GLY A 36 17.75 -33.22 -37.64
C GLY A 36 17.52 -32.85 -36.19
N HIS A 37 17.64 -33.87 -35.35
CA HIS A 37 17.83 -33.74 -33.92
C HIS A 37 19.14 -33.01 -33.63
N SER A 38 19.04 -31.71 -33.34
CA SER A 38 19.99 -31.09 -32.43
C SER A 38 19.65 -31.59 -31.04
N LYS A 39 20.55 -32.39 -30.44
CA LYS A 39 20.49 -32.72 -29.01
C LYS A 39 20.78 -31.44 -28.24
N GLU A 40 19.74 -30.66 -28.02
CA GLU A 40 19.74 -29.61 -27.02
C GLU A 40 19.90 -30.31 -25.67
N LEU A 41 21.07 -30.15 -25.05
CA LEU A 41 21.29 -30.50 -23.65
C LEU A 41 20.30 -29.66 -22.84
N THR A 42 19.13 -30.22 -22.56
CA THR A 42 18.31 -29.81 -21.43
C THR A 42 19.15 -30.08 -20.19
N HIS A 43 19.83 -29.03 -19.71
CA HIS A 43 20.35 -28.97 -18.37
C HIS A 43 19.13 -29.06 -17.46
N GLU A 44 18.76 -30.30 -17.13
CA GLU A 44 17.80 -30.62 -16.10
C GLU A 44 18.39 -30.05 -14.81
N LEU A 45 17.97 -28.84 -14.46
CA LEU A 45 18.22 -28.23 -13.17
C LEU A 45 17.70 -29.23 -12.15
N GLN A 46 18.61 -30.00 -11.56
CA GLN A 46 18.34 -30.80 -10.37
C GLN A 46 17.85 -29.83 -9.30
N HIS A 47 16.54 -29.67 -9.20
CA HIS A 47 15.88 -28.94 -8.13
C HIS A 47 16.23 -29.66 -6.83
N PRO A 48 16.92 -29.02 -5.87
CA PRO A 48 17.28 -29.64 -4.59
C PRO A 48 16.08 -29.93 -3.65
N GLY A 49 14.87 -30.11 -4.16
CA GLY A 49 13.62 -29.98 -3.40
C GLY A 49 12.56 -31.05 -3.62
N ALA A 50 12.88 -32.19 -4.24
CA ALA A 50 11.89 -33.26 -4.50
C ALA A 50 11.22 -33.80 -3.21
N ASP A 51 11.82 -33.58 -2.03
CA ASP A 51 11.32 -34.08 -0.74
C ASP A 51 10.73 -32.99 0.18
N SER A 52 10.61 -31.73 -0.28
CA SER A 52 10.02 -30.65 0.53
C SER A 52 8.53 -30.48 0.27
N SER A 53 7.73 -30.28 1.32
CA SER A 53 6.29 -30.00 1.22
C SER A 53 5.95 -28.55 1.56
N LEU A 54 5.21 -27.87 0.69
CA LEU A 54 4.65 -26.54 0.95
C LEU A 54 3.54 -26.64 2.00
N LYS A 55 3.61 -25.79 3.03
CA LYS A 55 2.66 -25.76 4.15
C LYS A 55 1.77 -24.52 4.14
N VAL A 56 2.35 -23.36 3.89
CA VAL A 56 1.66 -22.06 3.88
C VAL A 56 2.23 -21.21 2.75
N LEU A 57 1.33 -20.54 2.03
CA LEU A 57 1.66 -19.46 1.11
C LEU A 57 1.23 -18.12 1.73
N LEU A 58 2.10 -17.13 1.66
CA LEU A 58 1.77 -15.75 1.96
C LEU A 58 2.26 -14.86 0.81
N THR A 59 1.43 -13.92 0.37
CA THR A 59 1.84 -12.88 -0.57
C THR A 59 1.61 -11.50 0.00
N LEU A 60 2.48 -10.57 -0.36
CA LEU A 60 2.27 -9.13 -0.17
C LEU A 60 2.40 -8.45 -1.54
N SER A 61 1.29 -7.90 -2.02
CA SER A 61 1.21 -7.23 -3.31
C SER A 61 1.07 -5.73 -3.14
N ARG A 62 1.87 -4.97 -3.90
CA ARG A 62 1.52 -3.57 -4.20
C ARG A 62 0.26 -3.57 -5.06
N HIS A 63 -0.65 -2.62 -4.84
CA HIS A 63 -1.77 -2.41 -5.76
C HIS A 63 -1.31 -2.19 -7.23
N GLY A 64 -2.21 -2.44 -8.18
CA GLY A 64 -1.98 -2.16 -9.60
C GLY A 64 -1.95 -0.65 -9.92
N SER A 65 -1.83 -0.32 -11.21
CA SER A 65 -1.84 1.06 -11.70
C SER A 65 -3.15 1.78 -11.35
N ARG A 66 -3.06 3.07 -11.03
CA ARG A 66 -4.19 3.87 -10.55
C ARG A 66 -4.20 5.22 -11.22
N ARG A 67 -5.34 5.90 -11.16
CA ARG A 67 -5.40 7.32 -11.50
C ARG A 67 -4.56 8.14 -10.49
N PRO A 68 -3.90 9.24 -10.92
CA PRO A 68 -3.22 10.17 -10.03
C PRO A 68 -4.11 10.71 -8.89
N ASN A 69 -3.47 11.31 -7.88
CA ASN A 69 -4.15 11.95 -6.76
C ASN A 69 -4.97 13.15 -7.25
N ALA A 70 -6.04 13.52 -6.53
CA ALA A 70 -6.90 14.65 -6.94
C ALA A 70 -6.12 15.98 -7.07
N ILE A 71 -5.13 16.21 -6.20
CA ILE A 71 -4.27 17.40 -6.20
C ILE A 71 -3.44 17.55 -7.48
N SER A 72 -3.22 16.45 -8.23
CA SER A 72 -2.42 16.45 -9.46
C SER A 72 -2.96 17.42 -10.52
N SER A 73 -4.28 17.62 -10.58
CA SER A 73 -4.90 18.59 -11.49
C SER A 73 -4.53 20.04 -11.16
N THR A 74 -4.27 20.32 -9.88
CA THR A 74 -3.78 21.63 -9.40
C THR A 74 -2.28 21.78 -9.62
N LEU A 75 -1.51 20.70 -9.41
CA LEU A 75 -0.05 20.69 -9.56
C LEU A 75 0.40 20.66 -11.03
N CYS A 76 -0.42 20.13 -11.93
CA CYS A 76 -0.10 20.03 -13.36
C CYS A 76 -1.33 20.34 -14.25
N PRO A 77 -1.84 21.59 -14.22
CA PRO A 77 -3.06 21.98 -14.94
C PRO A 77 -2.96 21.79 -16.46
N ASN A 78 -1.77 21.89 -17.06
CA ASN A 78 -1.60 21.61 -18.48
C ASN A 78 -1.83 20.13 -18.86
N ASN A 79 -1.88 19.22 -17.88
CA ASN A 79 -2.16 17.80 -18.07
C ASN A 79 -3.66 17.43 -17.96
N VAL A 80 -4.56 18.44 -17.93
CA VAL A 80 -6.00 18.21 -17.74
C VAL A 80 -6.61 17.22 -18.75
N ALA A 81 -6.14 17.22 -20.00
CA ALA A 81 -6.64 16.30 -21.03
C ALA A 81 -6.40 14.82 -20.65
N ASN A 82 -5.22 14.50 -20.11
CA ASN A 82 -4.94 13.15 -19.61
C ASN A 82 -5.74 12.88 -18.34
N ALA A 83 -5.78 13.84 -17.41
CA ALA A 83 -6.53 13.71 -16.17
C ALA A 83 -8.01 13.38 -16.41
N GLU A 84 -8.63 13.92 -17.45
CA GLU A 84 -10.02 13.66 -17.86
C GLU A 84 -10.21 12.38 -18.67
N SER A 85 -9.13 11.78 -19.17
CA SER A 85 -9.18 10.55 -19.98
C SER A 85 -9.31 9.27 -19.15
N TYR A 86 -9.08 9.33 -17.84
CA TYR A 86 -9.25 8.19 -16.96
C TYR A 86 -10.74 7.87 -16.72
N HIS A 87 -11.09 6.58 -16.82
CA HIS A 87 -12.46 6.09 -16.62
C HIS A 87 -12.85 5.82 -15.16
N VAL A 88 -12.00 6.23 -14.22
CA VAL A 88 -12.18 6.01 -12.77
C VAL A 88 -11.93 7.31 -12.00
N PRO A 89 -12.48 7.47 -10.78
CA PRO A 89 -12.18 8.61 -9.92
C PRO A 89 -10.69 8.70 -9.55
N PRO A 90 -10.19 9.87 -9.12
CA PRO A 90 -8.82 10.00 -8.62
C PRO A 90 -8.49 8.96 -7.56
N GLU A 91 -7.23 8.52 -7.54
CA GLU A 91 -6.70 7.50 -6.63
C GLU A 91 -7.25 6.08 -6.76
N GLN A 92 -8.22 5.83 -7.64
CA GLN A 92 -8.81 4.51 -7.86
C GLN A 92 -8.01 3.70 -8.88
N LEU A 93 -8.09 2.38 -8.76
CA LEU A 93 -7.42 1.44 -9.66
C LEU A 93 -8.01 1.61 -11.07
N THR A 94 -7.15 1.70 -12.09
CA THR A 94 -7.63 1.75 -13.49
C THR A 94 -7.89 0.34 -14.01
N GLU A 95 -8.50 0.24 -15.18
CA GLU A 95 -8.65 -1.00 -15.93
C GLU A 95 -7.30 -1.71 -16.15
N VAL A 96 -6.23 -0.95 -16.43
CA VAL A 96 -4.87 -1.48 -16.55
C VAL A 96 -4.40 -2.02 -15.20
N GLY A 97 -4.67 -1.31 -14.10
CA GLY A 97 -4.34 -1.78 -12.75
C GLY A 97 -5.09 -3.03 -12.32
N MET A 98 -6.37 -3.14 -12.68
CA MET A 98 -7.17 -4.34 -12.43
C MET A 98 -6.60 -5.52 -13.21
N GLU A 99 -6.25 -5.34 -14.47
CA GLU A 99 -5.64 -6.39 -15.30
C GLU A 99 -4.28 -6.84 -14.74
N GLN A 100 -3.42 -5.90 -14.32
CA GLN A 100 -2.14 -6.22 -13.69
C GLN A 100 -2.30 -7.11 -12.45
N MET A 101 -3.32 -6.82 -11.62
CA MET A 101 -3.61 -7.65 -10.44
C MET A 101 -4.24 -8.99 -10.81
N ARG A 102 -5.09 -9.04 -11.84
CA ARG A 102 -5.64 -10.29 -12.37
C ARG A 102 -4.52 -11.21 -12.87
N LEU A 103 -3.54 -10.69 -13.60
CA LEU A 103 -2.36 -11.43 -14.03
C LEU A 103 -1.53 -11.97 -12.84
N ALA A 104 -1.43 -11.21 -11.74
CA ALA A 104 -0.80 -11.71 -10.52
C ALA A 104 -1.56 -12.93 -9.94
N GLY A 105 -2.89 -12.90 -10.00
CA GLY A 105 -3.75 -14.02 -9.62
C GLY A 105 -3.58 -15.24 -10.51
N GLU A 106 -3.48 -15.02 -11.83
CA GLU A 106 -3.19 -16.10 -12.79
C GLU A 106 -1.83 -16.74 -12.55
N GLU A 107 -0.81 -15.95 -12.18
CA GLU A 107 0.49 -16.50 -11.82
C GLU A 107 0.41 -17.38 -10.56
N ILE A 108 -0.33 -16.95 -9.54
CA ILE A 108 -0.58 -17.78 -8.34
C ILE A 108 -1.34 -19.04 -8.71
N ARG A 109 -2.36 -18.95 -9.57
CA ARG A 109 -3.10 -20.12 -10.05
C ARG A 109 -2.19 -21.11 -10.76
N ARG A 110 -1.43 -20.62 -11.74
CA ARG A 110 -0.50 -21.42 -12.53
C ARG A 110 0.47 -22.17 -11.62
N GLU A 111 1.04 -21.48 -10.64
CA GLU A 111 2.03 -22.10 -9.76
C GLU A 111 1.39 -23.03 -8.72
N TYR A 112 0.40 -22.56 -7.97
CA TYR A 112 -0.05 -23.26 -6.76
C TYR A 112 -1.29 -24.12 -6.95
N ILE A 113 -2.05 -23.95 -8.04
CA ILE A 113 -3.16 -24.85 -8.39
C ILE A 113 -2.71 -25.82 -9.48
N GLU A 114 -2.14 -25.31 -10.57
CA GLU A 114 -1.88 -26.11 -11.77
C GLU A 114 -0.56 -26.89 -11.69
N ASN A 115 0.54 -26.26 -11.28
CA ASN A 115 1.84 -26.93 -11.20
C ASN A 115 2.02 -27.74 -9.90
N GLN A 116 1.71 -27.14 -8.75
CA GLN A 116 1.97 -27.77 -7.44
C GLN A 116 0.77 -28.51 -6.84
N GLY A 117 -0.46 -28.21 -7.26
CA GLY A 117 -1.67 -28.79 -6.67
C GLY A 117 -1.85 -28.49 -5.18
N PHE A 118 -1.24 -27.41 -4.68
CA PHE A 118 -1.27 -27.00 -3.27
C PHE A 118 -2.62 -26.36 -2.88
N LEU A 119 -3.14 -25.48 -3.73
CA LEU A 119 -4.43 -24.83 -3.59
C LEU A 119 -5.50 -25.54 -4.41
N SER A 120 -6.75 -25.50 -3.93
CA SER A 120 -7.88 -26.03 -4.67
C SER A 120 -8.27 -25.12 -5.84
N ASN A 121 -8.98 -25.70 -6.81
CA ASN A 121 -9.47 -24.98 -7.97
C ASN A 121 -10.52 -23.89 -7.63
N SER A 122 -11.14 -23.94 -6.44
CA SER A 122 -12.07 -22.93 -5.93
C SER A 122 -11.62 -22.42 -4.56
N ILE A 123 -12.09 -21.22 -4.18
CA ILE A 123 -11.78 -20.63 -2.88
C ILE A 123 -12.33 -21.46 -1.71
N GLY A 124 -13.40 -22.23 -1.93
CA GLY A 124 -14.05 -23.08 -0.93
C GLY A 124 -13.26 -24.34 -0.56
N GLY A 125 -12.10 -24.56 -1.17
CA GLY A 125 -11.32 -25.75 -0.93
C GLY A 125 -11.95 -27.02 -1.52
N PRO A 126 -11.43 -28.19 -1.17
CA PRO A 126 -11.85 -29.45 -1.78
C PRO A 126 -13.25 -29.89 -1.35
N ASP A 127 -13.69 -29.49 -0.15
CA ASP A 127 -14.95 -29.95 0.45
C ASP A 127 -15.97 -28.83 0.74
N ASN A 128 -15.66 -27.57 0.37
CA ASN A 128 -16.52 -26.41 0.58
C ASN A 128 -16.89 -26.15 2.06
N LYS A 129 -16.10 -26.63 3.03
CA LYS A 129 -16.35 -26.37 4.45
C LYS A 129 -15.76 -25.07 4.97
N HIS A 130 -14.66 -24.62 4.38
CA HIS A 130 -13.97 -23.38 4.77
C HIS A 130 -13.28 -22.77 3.54
N PHE A 131 -13.00 -21.47 3.58
CA PHE A 131 -12.16 -20.85 2.56
C PHE A 131 -10.70 -21.24 2.79
N GLU A 132 -10.01 -21.69 1.74
CA GLU A 132 -8.57 -21.99 1.82
C GLU A 132 -7.70 -20.74 1.72
N THR A 133 -8.26 -19.64 1.19
CA THR A 133 -7.55 -18.38 0.95
C THR A 133 -8.17 -17.22 1.72
N TYR A 134 -7.31 -16.47 2.41
CA TYR A 134 -7.64 -15.25 3.14
C TYR A 134 -7.12 -14.02 2.39
N PHE A 135 -8.01 -13.14 1.94
CA PHE A 135 -7.64 -11.88 1.31
C PHE A 135 -7.78 -10.72 2.30
N ARG A 136 -6.70 -9.97 2.55
CA ARG A 136 -6.76 -8.74 3.34
C ARG A 136 -6.07 -7.60 2.61
N SER A 137 -6.66 -6.42 2.68
CA SER A 137 -6.06 -5.22 2.12
C SER A 137 -5.95 -4.11 3.16
N ASP A 138 -5.05 -3.16 2.88
CA ASP A 138 -5.09 -1.83 3.48
C ASP A 138 -6.46 -1.17 3.22
N ALA A 139 -6.78 -0.14 4.00
CA ALA A 139 -8.04 0.60 4.02
C ALA A 139 -8.33 1.40 2.74
N ALA A 140 -7.36 1.57 1.84
CA ALA A 140 -7.55 2.28 0.58
C ALA A 140 -8.35 1.42 -0.43
N ASP A 141 -9.36 2.01 -1.07
CA ASP A 141 -10.23 1.32 -2.04
C ASP A 141 -9.44 0.60 -3.14
N ARG A 142 -8.37 1.24 -3.66
CA ARG A 142 -7.48 0.65 -4.68
C ARG A 142 -6.80 -0.64 -4.23
N CYS A 143 -6.52 -0.80 -2.93
CA CYS A 143 -5.94 -2.02 -2.38
C CYS A 143 -7.00 -3.14 -2.29
N ALA A 144 -8.23 -2.80 -1.92
CA ALA A 144 -9.34 -3.74 -1.92
C ALA A 144 -9.72 -4.19 -3.34
N GLN A 145 -9.80 -3.26 -4.29
CA GLN A 145 -10.00 -3.54 -5.72
C GLN A 145 -8.90 -4.46 -6.25
N SER A 146 -7.64 -4.23 -5.83
CA SER A 146 -6.51 -5.09 -6.21
C SER A 146 -6.66 -6.51 -5.66
N ALA A 147 -7.13 -6.67 -4.42
CA ALA A 147 -7.39 -7.97 -3.81
C ALA A 147 -8.50 -8.74 -4.56
N ILE A 148 -9.58 -8.06 -4.92
CA ILE A 148 -10.67 -8.65 -5.71
C ILE A 148 -10.18 -9.06 -7.10
N ALA A 149 -9.46 -8.16 -7.80
CA ALA A 149 -8.95 -8.43 -9.14
C ALA A 149 -7.94 -9.60 -9.16
N LEU A 150 -7.05 -9.68 -8.16
CA LEU A 150 -6.17 -10.83 -7.98
C LEU A 150 -6.99 -12.10 -7.75
N GLY A 151 -8.01 -12.05 -6.89
CA GLY A 151 -8.91 -13.16 -6.64
C GLY A 151 -9.60 -13.68 -7.92
N TYR A 152 -9.97 -12.80 -8.86
CA TYR A 152 -10.53 -13.20 -10.16
C TYR A 152 -9.51 -13.86 -11.10
N GLY A 153 -8.23 -13.50 -11.02
CA GLY A 153 -7.18 -14.23 -11.73
C GLY A 153 -6.91 -15.62 -11.13
N LEU A 154 -6.98 -15.71 -9.80
CA LEU A 154 -6.75 -16.96 -9.07
C LEU A 154 -7.92 -17.95 -9.23
N TYR A 155 -9.14 -17.43 -9.12
CA TYR A 155 -10.41 -18.16 -9.17
C TYR A 155 -11.30 -17.59 -10.28
N PRO A 156 -11.01 -17.93 -11.55
CA PRO A 156 -11.74 -17.41 -12.69
C PRO A 156 -13.20 -17.89 -12.73
N ASP A 157 -13.97 -17.32 -13.65
CA ASP A 157 -15.35 -17.73 -13.88
C ASP A 157 -15.44 -19.25 -14.07
N SER A 158 -16.50 -19.86 -13.52
CA SER A 158 -16.73 -21.31 -13.36
C SER A 158 -16.09 -22.00 -12.14
N THR A 159 -15.24 -21.34 -11.35
CA THR A 159 -14.79 -21.91 -10.06
C THR A 159 -15.75 -21.63 -8.91
N ALA A 160 -16.77 -20.80 -9.17
CA ALA A 160 -17.79 -20.40 -8.21
C ALA A 160 -18.80 -21.51 -7.89
N PRO A 161 -19.54 -21.40 -6.77
CA PRO A 161 -20.67 -22.28 -6.49
C PRO A 161 -21.67 -22.31 -7.65
N ASN A 162 -22.29 -23.48 -7.86
CA ASN A 162 -23.29 -23.68 -8.92
C ASN A 162 -24.32 -22.54 -8.94
N GLN A 163 -24.68 -22.09 -10.15
CA GLN A 163 -25.63 -20.98 -10.42
C GLN A 163 -25.09 -19.57 -10.17
N TYR A 164 -23.83 -19.42 -9.76
CA TYR A 164 -23.17 -18.13 -9.69
C TYR A 164 -21.95 -18.14 -10.61
N PHE A 165 -21.86 -17.20 -11.55
CA PHE A 165 -20.86 -17.25 -12.62
C PHE A 165 -19.46 -16.80 -12.15
N HIS A 166 -19.42 -15.75 -11.31
CA HIS A 166 -18.20 -15.14 -10.80
C HIS A 166 -17.90 -15.60 -9.38
N GLN A 167 -16.67 -15.96 -9.04
CA GLN A 167 -16.34 -16.32 -7.65
C GLN A 167 -16.38 -15.06 -6.76
N PRO A 168 -17.26 -14.95 -5.76
CA PRO A 168 -17.18 -13.83 -4.82
C PRO A 168 -15.89 -13.94 -4.00
N ILE A 169 -15.12 -12.85 -3.96
CA ILE A 169 -13.88 -12.73 -3.20
C ILE A 169 -14.14 -11.89 -1.95
N SER A 170 -14.00 -12.51 -0.78
CA SER A 170 -14.15 -11.82 0.50
C SER A 170 -12.84 -11.14 0.88
N VAL A 171 -12.84 -9.80 0.95
CA VAL A 171 -11.68 -9.01 1.33
C VAL A 171 -11.88 -8.41 2.72
N TYR A 172 -10.97 -8.73 3.64
CA TYR A 172 -10.95 -8.19 4.99
C TYR A 172 -10.15 -6.89 5.01
N MET A 173 -10.67 -5.88 5.72
CA MET A 173 -10.06 -4.55 5.82
C MET A 173 -10.35 -3.98 7.21
N ASN A 174 -9.42 -3.20 7.75
CA ASN A 174 -9.76 -2.28 8.84
C ASN A 174 -10.07 -0.89 8.29
N GLN A 175 -10.71 -0.07 9.13
CA GLN A 175 -10.76 1.36 8.89
C GLN A 175 -9.35 1.94 9.00
N LEU A 176 -9.01 2.94 8.18
CA LEU A 176 -7.67 3.56 8.15
C LEU A 176 -7.15 3.93 9.55
N ARG A 177 -8.01 4.47 10.42
CA ARG A 177 -7.65 4.83 11.81
C ARG A 177 -7.20 3.66 12.69
N ASN A 178 -7.53 2.43 12.31
CA ASN A 178 -7.23 1.19 13.01
C ASN A 178 -6.31 0.27 12.18
N GLU A 179 -5.88 0.71 10.98
CA GLU A 179 -5.08 -0.12 10.07
C GLU A 179 -3.59 0.03 10.39
N HIS A 180 -3.17 -0.62 11.48
CA HIS A 180 -1.82 -0.50 12.00
C HIS A 180 -0.84 -1.52 11.39
N ASP A 181 -1.36 -2.58 10.79
CA ASP A 181 -0.53 -3.56 10.10
C ASP A 181 0.03 -2.98 8.79
N PHE A 182 -0.78 -2.20 8.05
CA PHE A 182 -0.38 -1.66 6.75
C PHE A 182 -0.02 -0.18 6.77
N ALA A 183 -0.61 0.59 7.70
CA ALA A 183 -0.62 2.04 7.63
C ALA A 183 -0.47 2.72 9.01
N ALA A 184 0.39 2.18 9.88
CA ALA A 184 0.70 2.82 11.17
C ALA A 184 1.05 4.33 11.05
N PRO A 185 1.81 4.81 10.02
CA PRO A 185 2.06 6.24 9.79
C PRO A 185 0.83 7.09 9.49
N LYS A 186 -0.30 6.48 9.11
CA LYS A 186 -1.59 7.16 8.91
C LYS A 186 -2.47 7.13 10.16
N GLY A 187 -2.08 6.36 11.17
CA GLY A 187 -2.76 6.26 12.46
C GLY A 187 -1.84 6.70 13.62
N PRO A 188 -1.49 5.81 14.58
CA PRO A 188 -0.77 6.17 15.80
C PRO A 188 0.59 6.82 15.55
N CYS A 189 1.29 6.40 14.49
CA CYS A 189 2.61 6.92 14.16
C CYS A 189 2.58 8.25 13.39
N LYS A 190 1.42 8.85 13.15
CA LYS A 190 1.29 10.06 12.32
C LYS A 190 2.15 11.22 12.82
N ALA A 191 2.22 11.44 14.13
CA ALA A 191 3.01 12.53 14.71
C ALA A 191 4.52 12.28 14.53
N VAL A 192 4.97 11.06 14.83
CA VAL A 192 6.36 10.62 14.63
C VAL A 192 6.77 10.74 13.17
N ALA A 193 6.01 10.12 12.27
CA ALA A 193 6.29 10.15 10.84
C ALA A 193 6.33 11.58 10.30
N LYS A 194 5.44 12.47 10.77
CA LYS A 194 5.47 13.88 10.37
C LYS A 194 6.74 14.60 10.84
N ALA A 195 7.23 14.33 12.04
CA ALA A 195 8.46 14.93 12.56
C ALA A 195 9.68 14.47 11.75
N ASP A 196 9.77 13.18 11.43
CA ASP A 196 10.87 12.61 10.65
C ASP A 196 10.83 13.12 9.21
N ILE A 197 9.65 13.16 8.58
CA ILE A 197 9.44 13.76 7.25
C ILE A 197 9.86 15.24 7.23
N ASN A 198 9.51 16.01 8.25
CA ASN A 198 9.90 17.41 8.34
C ASN A 198 11.42 17.57 8.49
N THR A 199 12.06 16.69 9.26
CA THR A 199 13.52 16.68 9.43
C THR A 199 14.21 16.38 8.10
N TYR A 200 13.74 15.37 7.36
CA TYR A 200 14.21 15.07 6.01
C TYR A 200 14.05 16.29 5.09
N PHE A 201 12.84 16.88 5.07
CA PHE A 201 12.54 18.05 4.24
C PHE A 201 13.53 19.19 4.51
N GLN A 202 13.73 19.56 5.78
CA GLN A 202 14.58 20.68 6.18
C GLN A 202 16.07 20.45 5.97
N THR A 203 16.50 19.21 5.75
CA THR A 203 17.91 18.85 5.58
C THR A 203 18.15 18.32 4.17
N ARG A 204 18.17 17.00 4.01
CA ARG A 204 18.49 16.30 2.77
C ARG A 204 17.53 16.64 1.62
N GLY A 205 16.24 16.80 1.91
CA GLY A 205 15.22 17.10 0.91
C GLY A 205 15.49 18.41 0.17
N LEU A 206 15.73 19.51 0.90
CA LEU A 206 16.06 20.81 0.31
C LEU A 206 17.38 20.80 -0.47
N GLU A 207 18.39 20.08 0.02
CA GLU A 207 19.67 19.91 -0.68
C GLU A 207 19.46 19.24 -2.05
N THR A 208 18.75 18.10 -2.07
CA THR A 208 18.45 17.37 -3.31
C THR A 208 17.60 18.20 -4.27
N ILE A 209 16.62 18.96 -3.76
CA ILE A 209 15.81 19.90 -4.56
C ILE A 209 16.68 20.98 -5.21
N ALA A 210 17.64 21.55 -4.47
CA ALA A 210 18.54 22.57 -5.00
C ALA A 210 19.43 22.03 -6.13
N GLN A 211 19.90 20.78 -6.01
CA GLN A 211 20.69 20.10 -7.04
C GLN A 211 19.90 19.87 -8.33
N HIS A 212 18.57 19.74 -8.25
CA HIS A 212 17.69 19.45 -9.38
C HIS A 212 16.87 20.67 -9.84
N LYS A 213 17.25 21.89 -9.45
CA LYS A 213 16.52 23.10 -9.84
C LYS A 213 16.23 23.22 -11.35
N PRO A 214 17.19 22.98 -12.28
CA PRO A 214 16.91 23.07 -13.72
C PRO A 214 15.88 22.05 -14.22
N LEU A 215 15.89 20.83 -13.65
CA LEU A 215 14.89 19.80 -13.93
C LEU A 215 13.51 20.27 -13.48
N LEU A 216 13.40 20.73 -12.24
CA LEU A 216 12.14 21.19 -11.64
C LEU A 216 11.55 22.41 -12.36
N GLU A 217 12.38 23.33 -12.85
CA GLU A 217 11.93 24.46 -13.66
C GLU A 217 11.33 24.02 -15.01
N LYS A 218 11.96 23.07 -15.70
CA LYS A 218 11.42 22.49 -16.95
C LYS A 218 10.10 21.75 -16.72
N VAL A 219 10.03 20.95 -15.65
CA VAL A 219 8.80 20.24 -15.25
C VAL A 219 7.69 21.23 -14.91
N GLY A 220 8.00 22.29 -14.14
CA GLY A 220 7.05 23.36 -13.85
C GLY A 220 6.52 24.05 -15.10
N GLN A 221 7.41 24.39 -16.03
CA GLN A 221 7.01 24.98 -17.31
C GLN A 221 6.08 24.06 -18.11
N ALA A 222 6.38 22.76 -18.17
CA ALA A 222 5.51 21.79 -18.85
C ALA A 222 4.13 21.70 -18.17
N CYS A 223 4.10 21.63 -16.84
CA CYS A 223 2.88 21.58 -16.04
C CYS A 223 2.08 22.88 -16.03
N GLY A 224 2.70 24.01 -16.36
CA GLY A 224 2.06 25.33 -16.35
C GLY A 224 2.04 25.98 -14.96
N ILE A 225 2.98 25.62 -14.09
CA ILE A 225 3.11 26.18 -12.74
C ILE A 225 4.55 26.63 -12.45
N ASN A 226 4.70 27.49 -11.45
CA ASN A 226 5.98 27.64 -10.78
C ASN A 226 6.06 26.61 -9.64
N VAL A 227 6.93 25.60 -9.76
CA VAL A 227 7.12 24.55 -8.76
C VAL A 227 7.42 25.08 -7.36
N TRP A 228 8.07 26.25 -7.24
CA TRP A 228 8.37 26.89 -5.96
C TRP A 228 7.12 27.41 -5.24
N ASN A 229 6.01 27.57 -5.96
CA ASN A 229 4.74 28.02 -5.41
C ASN A 229 3.84 26.87 -4.94
N ILE A 230 4.24 25.60 -5.09
CA ILE A 230 3.43 24.43 -4.68
C ILE A 230 2.86 24.57 -3.26
N PRO A 231 3.63 24.97 -2.23
CA PRO A 231 3.10 25.11 -0.87
C PRO A 231 2.02 26.19 -0.72
N ASN A 232 1.93 27.11 -1.67
CA ASN A 232 0.98 28.23 -1.67
C ASN A 232 -0.22 27.98 -2.61
N LEU A 233 -0.26 26.85 -3.32
CA LEU A 233 -1.40 26.49 -4.15
C LEU A 233 -2.61 26.08 -3.27
N PRO A 234 -3.84 26.15 -3.80
CA PRO A 234 -5.01 25.58 -3.12
C PRO A 234 -4.78 24.10 -2.82
N ASP A 235 -5.00 23.71 -1.55
CA ASP A 235 -4.70 22.37 -1.04
C ASP A 235 -3.22 21.95 -1.26
N GLY A 236 -2.33 22.96 -1.30
CA GLY A 236 -0.91 22.79 -1.55
C GLY A 236 -0.22 21.90 -0.52
N GLU A 237 0.78 21.17 -1.00
CA GLU A 237 1.59 20.25 -0.21
C GLU A 237 3.01 20.81 -0.05
N ASP A 238 3.85 20.16 0.76
CA ASP A 238 5.27 20.46 0.76
C ASP A 238 5.91 20.14 -0.61
N LEU A 239 7.05 20.77 -0.92
CA LEU A 239 7.69 20.62 -2.24
C LEU A 239 8.04 19.16 -2.57
N VAL A 240 8.48 18.37 -1.60
CA VAL A 240 8.87 16.97 -1.81
C VAL A 240 7.64 16.15 -2.20
N THR A 241 6.53 16.33 -1.49
CA THR A 241 5.27 15.64 -1.80
C THR A 241 4.70 16.10 -3.14
N GLY A 242 4.73 17.41 -3.45
CA GLY A 242 4.29 17.92 -4.74
C GLY A 242 5.12 17.44 -5.93
N ILE A 243 6.45 17.37 -5.80
CA ILE A 243 7.35 16.75 -6.80
C ILE A 243 6.95 15.30 -7.05
N LYS A 244 6.70 14.55 -5.97
CA LYS A 244 6.25 13.16 -6.05
C LYS A 244 4.90 13.04 -6.77
N ASP A 245 3.94 13.94 -6.52
CA ASP A 245 2.62 13.87 -7.16
C ASP A 245 2.66 14.26 -8.64
N ILE A 246 3.53 15.18 -9.04
CA ILE A 246 3.81 15.48 -10.46
C ILE A 246 4.46 14.26 -11.15
N ALA A 247 5.47 13.66 -10.53
CA ALA A 247 6.14 12.48 -11.08
C ALA A 247 5.16 11.30 -11.23
N ASP A 248 4.41 10.98 -10.18
CA ASP A 248 3.37 9.95 -10.20
C ASP A 248 2.34 10.21 -11.31
N THR A 249 2.00 11.48 -11.60
CA THR A 249 1.12 11.84 -12.72
C THR A 249 1.67 11.36 -14.06
N PHE A 250 2.94 11.67 -14.36
CA PHE A 250 3.56 11.24 -15.61
C PHE A 250 3.74 9.72 -15.69
N THR A 251 4.11 9.09 -14.57
CA THR A 251 4.22 7.63 -14.48
C THR A 251 2.88 6.96 -14.77
N PHE A 252 1.79 7.42 -14.15
CA PHE A 252 0.46 6.82 -14.32
C PHE A 252 -0.11 7.10 -15.71
N ASP A 253 0.16 8.26 -16.31
CA ASP A 253 -0.22 8.54 -17.70
C ASP A 253 0.46 7.53 -18.65
N SER A 254 1.78 7.33 -18.47
CA SER A 254 2.52 6.36 -19.28
C SER A 254 2.06 4.93 -19.07
N GLN A 255 1.72 4.54 -17.84
CA GLN A 255 1.19 3.21 -17.53
C GLN A 255 -0.20 2.98 -18.12
N GLN A 256 -1.00 4.04 -18.24
CA GLN A 256 -2.32 4.02 -18.85
C GLN A 256 -2.25 4.08 -20.39
N GLY A 257 -1.06 4.24 -20.98
CA GLY A 257 -0.88 4.41 -22.43
C GLY A 257 -1.35 5.78 -22.94
N LEU A 258 -1.48 6.77 -22.06
CA LEU A 258 -1.85 8.12 -22.43
C LEU A 258 -0.66 8.84 -23.07
N ARG A 259 -0.96 9.84 -23.89
CA ARG A 259 0.07 10.63 -24.56
C ARG A 259 0.82 11.45 -23.51
N ARG A 260 2.15 11.40 -23.55
CA ARG A 260 3.00 12.23 -22.69
C ARG A 260 2.67 13.73 -22.86
N LEU A 261 2.63 14.45 -21.74
CA LEU A 261 2.41 15.89 -21.71
C LEU A 261 3.39 16.62 -22.62
N LYS A 262 2.90 17.63 -23.35
CA LYS A 262 3.75 18.46 -24.23
C LYS A 262 4.85 19.13 -23.41
N GLY A 263 6.10 18.96 -23.87
CA GLY A 263 7.28 19.52 -23.20
C GLY A 263 7.95 18.56 -22.22
N VAL A 264 7.30 17.45 -21.86
CA VAL A 264 7.94 16.36 -21.11
C VAL A 264 8.53 15.39 -22.13
N THR A 265 9.85 15.17 -22.10
CA THR A 265 10.54 14.16 -22.91
C THR A 265 10.66 12.85 -22.12
N PRO A 266 10.99 11.70 -22.75
CA PRO A 266 11.30 10.48 -22.02
C PRO A 266 12.37 10.70 -20.93
N GLU A 267 13.44 11.44 -21.27
CA GLU A 267 14.55 11.71 -20.36
C GLU A 267 14.09 12.58 -19.18
N LEU A 268 13.34 13.65 -19.45
CA LEU A 268 12.80 14.52 -18.39
C LEU A 268 11.87 13.73 -17.45
N GLN A 269 11.05 12.83 -18.01
CA GLN A 269 10.19 11.95 -17.23
C GLN A 269 11.02 11.00 -16.35
N THR A 270 12.02 10.32 -16.91
CA THR A 270 12.92 9.43 -16.15
C THR A 270 13.64 10.18 -15.04
N GLU A 271 14.13 11.40 -15.29
CA GLU A 271 14.81 12.22 -14.28
C GLU A 271 13.88 12.61 -13.12
N ILE A 272 12.65 13.07 -13.41
CA ILE A 272 11.71 13.46 -12.34
C ILE A 272 11.17 12.24 -11.56
N GLU A 273 10.97 11.11 -12.23
CA GLU A 273 10.64 9.84 -11.59
C GLU A 273 11.78 9.36 -10.68
N GLY A 274 13.03 9.52 -11.14
CA GLY A 274 14.26 9.32 -10.38
C GLY A 274 14.28 10.12 -9.08
N LEU A 275 14.10 11.43 -9.20
CA LEU A 275 14.08 12.34 -8.05
C LEU A 275 12.93 12.02 -7.08
N ALA A 276 11.73 11.78 -7.58
CA ALA A 276 10.58 11.43 -6.76
C ALA A 276 10.79 10.11 -6.01
N PHE A 277 11.40 9.12 -6.65
CA PHE A 277 11.72 7.85 -6.02
C PHE A 277 12.82 7.99 -4.96
N GLN A 278 13.87 8.78 -5.24
CA GLN A 278 14.89 9.11 -4.24
C GLN A 278 14.27 9.76 -3.00
N HIS A 279 13.41 10.76 -3.20
CA HIS A 279 12.68 11.39 -2.12
C HIS A 279 11.79 10.41 -1.34
N LEU A 280 11.09 9.49 -2.00
CA LEU A 280 10.32 8.45 -1.32
C LEU A 280 11.23 7.60 -0.42
N MET A 281 12.33 7.09 -0.96
CA MET A 281 13.21 6.15 -0.27
C MET A 281 13.94 6.80 0.90
N GLU A 282 14.59 7.95 0.68
CA GLU A 282 15.32 8.64 1.73
C GLU A 282 14.38 9.20 2.81
N ARG A 283 13.18 9.66 2.46
CA ARG A 283 12.23 10.23 3.44
C ARG A 283 11.65 9.18 4.38
N TYR A 284 11.56 7.91 3.95
CA TYR A 284 10.84 6.87 4.69
C TYR A 284 11.74 5.78 5.25
N TYR A 285 12.96 5.61 4.75
CA TYR A 285 13.80 4.45 5.09
C TYR A 285 15.27 4.81 5.30
N SER A 286 15.60 6.05 5.64
CA SER A 286 16.99 6.42 5.92
C SER A 286 17.51 5.83 7.24
N THR A 287 16.61 5.45 8.15
CA THR A 287 16.96 4.84 9.43
C THR A 287 16.15 3.58 9.70
N ASP A 288 16.73 2.64 10.47
CA ASP A 288 16.04 1.42 10.89
C ASP A 288 14.76 1.74 11.69
N ARG A 289 14.78 2.79 12.51
CA ARG A 289 13.61 3.25 13.26
C ARG A 289 12.46 3.65 12.33
N GLU A 290 12.74 4.35 11.24
CA GLU A 290 11.73 4.70 10.24
C GLU A 290 11.17 3.45 9.57
N VAL A 291 12.04 2.52 9.17
CA VAL A 291 11.63 1.23 8.60
C VAL A 291 10.63 0.52 9.53
N THR A 292 10.91 0.44 10.83
CA THR A 292 10.04 -0.22 11.82
C THR A 292 8.62 0.30 11.81
N TYR A 293 8.41 1.63 11.91
CA TYR A 293 7.05 2.15 11.98
C TYR A 293 6.37 2.28 10.60
N TRP A 294 7.14 2.30 9.51
CA TRP A 294 6.58 2.25 8.14
C TRP A 294 6.08 0.86 7.75
N VAL A 295 6.70 -0.22 8.27
CA VAL A 295 6.16 -1.58 8.11
C VAL A 295 5.09 -1.94 9.14
N GLY A 296 4.94 -1.14 10.19
CA GLY A 296 3.90 -1.27 11.20
C GLY A 296 3.84 -2.67 11.82
N GLY A 297 2.62 -3.19 12.00
CA GLY A 297 2.39 -4.54 12.53
C GLY A 297 2.59 -5.68 11.52
N PHE A 298 2.82 -5.40 10.23
CA PHE A 298 2.87 -6.43 9.19
C PHE A 298 3.91 -7.54 9.43
N PRO A 299 5.17 -7.26 9.84
CA PRO A 299 6.15 -8.32 10.07
C PRO A 299 5.69 -9.33 11.13
N THR A 300 5.07 -8.85 12.20
CA THR A 300 4.51 -9.69 13.27
C THR A 300 3.31 -10.50 12.77
N LEU A 301 2.42 -9.87 12.00
CA LEU A 301 1.29 -10.56 11.35
C LEU A 301 1.79 -11.67 10.41
N MET A 302 2.80 -11.38 9.59
CA MET A 302 3.40 -12.33 8.65
C MET A 302 3.97 -13.55 9.39
N LEU A 303 4.79 -13.34 10.44
CA LEU A 303 5.31 -14.44 11.25
C LEU A 303 4.21 -15.26 11.90
N LYS A 304 3.20 -14.60 12.45
CA LYS A 304 2.05 -15.27 13.04
C LYS A 304 1.36 -16.21 12.03
N ASN A 305 1.15 -15.77 10.79
CA ASN A 305 0.48 -16.57 9.77
C ASN A 305 1.35 -17.71 9.23
N LEU A 306 2.66 -17.46 9.07
CA LEU A 306 3.59 -18.51 8.66
C LEU A 306 3.66 -19.61 9.73
N GLN A 307 3.48 -19.29 11.02
CA GLN A 307 3.54 -20.26 12.12
C GLN A 307 2.17 -20.86 12.48
N VAL A 308 1.11 -20.63 11.69
CA VAL A 308 -0.20 -21.26 11.93
C VAL A 308 -0.06 -22.77 11.69
N PRO A 309 -0.59 -23.63 12.58
CA PRO A 309 -0.60 -25.07 12.34
C PRO A 309 -1.26 -25.40 10.99
N PRO A 310 -0.75 -26.39 10.25
CA PRO A 310 -1.33 -26.75 8.96
C PRO A 310 -2.81 -27.13 9.11
N PRO A 311 -3.63 -26.99 8.05
CA PRO A 311 -5.07 -27.28 8.10
C PRO A 311 -5.42 -28.70 8.60
N GLU A 312 -4.52 -29.67 8.43
CA GLU A 312 -4.63 -31.03 8.98
C GLU A 312 -4.72 -31.06 10.52
N LYS A 313 -4.18 -30.03 11.19
CA LYS A 313 -4.09 -29.92 12.65
C LYS A 313 -4.96 -28.80 13.23
N ALA A 314 -5.45 -27.89 12.40
CA ALA A 314 -6.31 -26.78 12.78
C ALA A 314 -7.48 -26.69 11.80
N GLU A 315 -8.65 -27.16 12.23
CA GLU A 315 -9.89 -26.99 11.47
C GLU A 315 -10.07 -25.51 11.12
N ASN A 316 -10.21 -25.22 9.82
CA ASN A 316 -10.38 -23.87 9.23
C ASN A 316 -9.12 -23.00 9.13
N ALA A 317 -7.91 -23.54 9.23
CA ALA A 317 -6.72 -22.77 8.88
C ALA A 317 -6.64 -22.48 7.37
N PHE A 318 -6.24 -21.26 7.01
CA PHE A 318 -6.01 -20.89 5.61
C PHE A 318 -4.68 -21.48 5.12
N LYS A 319 -4.66 -21.95 3.88
CA LYS A 319 -3.42 -22.34 3.18
C LYS A 319 -2.70 -21.14 2.57
N TYR A 320 -3.48 -20.14 2.16
CA TYR A 320 -2.96 -18.96 1.47
C TYR A 320 -3.46 -17.65 2.11
N TYR A 321 -2.52 -16.77 2.45
CA TYR A 321 -2.76 -15.41 2.91
C TYR A 321 -2.35 -14.39 1.84
N SER A 322 -3.33 -13.72 1.22
CA SER A 322 -3.13 -12.70 0.19
C SER A 322 -3.24 -11.31 0.78
N TYR A 323 -2.12 -10.59 0.89
CA TYR A 323 -2.07 -9.23 1.42
C TYR A 323 -1.88 -8.17 0.33
N HIS A 324 -2.61 -7.06 0.44
CA HIS A 324 -2.61 -5.99 -0.55
C HIS A 324 -2.38 -4.63 0.10
N GLY A 325 -1.27 -3.98 -0.25
CA GLY A 325 -0.86 -2.70 0.33
C GLY A 325 -0.29 -1.73 -0.71
N HIS A 326 0.41 -0.71 -0.19
CA HIS A 326 1.10 0.27 -1.01
C HIS A 326 2.58 -0.09 -1.22
N ARG A 327 3.23 0.62 -2.16
CA ARG A 327 4.67 0.44 -2.43
C ARG A 327 5.52 0.69 -1.20
N GLU A 328 5.05 1.56 -0.31
CA GLU A 328 5.74 1.94 0.92
C GLU A 328 5.89 0.73 1.88
N LEU A 329 4.86 -0.11 2.02
CA LEU A 329 4.96 -1.31 2.85
C LEU A 329 5.89 -2.35 2.21
N VAL A 330 5.82 -2.50 0.88
CA VAL A 330 6.65 -3.47 0.13
C VAL A 330 8.14 -3.09 0.22
N HIS A 331 8.49 -1.81 0.03
CA HIS A 331 9.86 -1.34 0.20
C HIS A 331 10.35 -1.46 1.65
N GLY A 332 9.54 -1.01 2.61
CA GLY A 332 9.90 -1.10 4.03
C GLY A 332 10.17 -2.55 4.46
N LEU A 333 9.29 -3.48 4.06
CA LEU A 333 9.48 -4.90 4.35
C LEU A 333 10.71 -5.46 3.64
N GLY A 334 10.95 -5.03 2.40
CA GLY A 334 12.15 -5.42 1.66
C GLY A 334 13.43 -5.02 2.41
N ILE A 335 13.54 -3.76 2.84
CA ILE A 335 14.69 -3.25 3.60
C ILE A 335 14.84 -4.00 4.93
N LEU A 336 13.73 -4.22 5.65
CA LEU A 336 13.74 -4.97 6.91
C LEU A 336 14.33 -6.36 6.71
N LEU A 337 13.92 -7.07 5.65
CA LEU A 337 14.35 -8.44 5.36
C LEU A 337 15.71 -8.54 4.64
N GLY A 338 16.29 -7.42 4.19
CA GLY A 338 17.47 -7.44 3.33
C GLY A 338 17.18 -7.92 1.91
N TRP A 339 16.00 -7.59 1.40
CA TRP A 339 15.56 -7.84 0.03
C TRP A 339 15.73 -6.57 -0.80
N ALA A 340 16.75 -6.54 -1.66
CA ALA A 340 16.95 -5.46 -2.63
C ALA A 340 16.19 -5.77 -3.92
N PHE A 341 15.26 -4.91 -4.32
CA PHE A 341 14.55 -5.08 -5.59
C PHE A 341 15.41 -4.61 -6.76
N ASP A 342 15.31 -5.32 -7.88
CA ASP A 342 16.07 -5.03 -9.09
C ASP A 342 15.19 -5.19 -10.34
N PHE A 343 14.35 -4.19 -10.59
CA PHE A 343 13.51 -4.11 -11.79
C PHE A 343 14.24 -3.31 -12.87
N PRO A 344 14.56 -3.91 -14.03
CA PRO A 344 15.28 -3.24 -15.10
C PRO A 344 14.58 -1.96 -15.58
N GLY A 345 15.36 -0.89 -15.74
CA GLY A 345 14.87 0.40 -16.23
C GLY A 345 14.05 1.22 -15.21
N GLN A 346 13.84 0.71 -14.00
CA GLN A 346 13.17 1.48 -12.94
C GLN A 346 14.14 2.43 -12.23
N PRO A 347 13.67 3.59 -11.73
CA PRO A 347 14.42 4.46 -10.82
C PRO A 347 15.09 3.69 -9.67
N ARG A 348 16.22 4.18 -9.16
CA ARG A 348 16.95 3.55 -8.04
C ARG A 348 17.30 4.53 -6.94
N ALA A 349 17.24 4.06 -5.69
CA ALA A 349 17.69 4.77 -4.49
C ALA A 349 17.84 3.75 -3.34
N LEU A 350 18.77 3.99 -2.41
CA LEU A 350 19.08 3.10 -1.29
C LEU A 350 19.27 1.63 -1.75
N ASP A 351 20.07 1.43 -2.80
CA ASP A 351 20.43 0.13 -3.40
C ASP A 351 19.26 -0.73 -3.93
N THR A 352 18.05 -0.19 -4.00
CA THR A 352 16.87 -0.85 -4.57
C THR A 352 16.31 -0.07 -5.75
N SER A 353 15.65 -0.75 -6.68
CA SER A 353 14.85 -0.11 -7.71
C SER A 353 13.45 0.23 -7.20
N ALA A 354 12.74 1.10 -7.91
CA ALA A 354 11.29 1.26 -7.79
C ALA A 354 10.57 -0.02 -8.24
N LEU A 355 9.32 -0.15 -7.79
CA LEU A 355 8.50 -1.32 -8.06
C LEU A 355 7.59 -1.08 -9.26
N ASP A 356 7.38 -2.12 -10.05
CA ASP A 356 6.28 -2.17 -11.01
C ASP A 356 4.93 -2.24 -10.28
N PRO A 357 3.83 -1.75 -10.87
CA PRO A 357 2.49 -2.00 -10.33
C PRO A 357 2.21 -3.50 -10.24
N ALA A 358 1.42 -3.93 -9.26
CA ALA A 358 1.16 -5.35 -8.99
C ALA A 358 2.42 -6.18 -8.70
N THR A 359 3.53 -5.56 -8.31
CA THR A 359 4.67 -6.31 -7.76
C THR A 359 4.21 -7.09 -6.54
N THR A 360 4.44 -8.39 -6.55
CA THR A 360 4.04 -9.33 -5.50
C THR A 360 5.27 -10.02 -4.92
N MET A 361 5.44 -9.90 -3.60
CA MET A 361 6.37 -10.71 -2.81
C MET A 361 5.67 -12.00 -2.41
N PHE A 362 6.36 -13.13 -2.52
CA PHE A 362 5.89 -14.45 -2.12
C PHE A 362 6.77 -14.98 -1.00
N PHE A 363 6.13 -15.56 0.01
CA PHE A 363 6.75 -16.25 1.13
C PHE A 363 6.12 -17.64 1.20
N GLU A 364 6.88 -18.66 0.83
CA GLU A 364 6.47 -20.05 0.89
C GLU A 364 7.09 -20.70 2.12
N LEU A 365 6.28 -21.18 3.05
CA LEU A 365 6.77 -22.03 4.14
C LEU A 365 6.84 -23.49 3.67
N HIS A 366 8.05 -24.02 3.60
CA HIS A 366 8.31 -25.41 3.27
C HIS A 366 8.76 -26.19 4.49
N GLN A 367 8.53 -27.50 4.45
CA GLN A 367 9.01 -28.44 5.44
C GLN A 367 9.64 -29.66 4.77
N VAL A 368 10.85 -30.02 5.23
CA VAL A 368 11.52 -31.30 4.92
C VAL A 368 11.72 -32.02 6.24
N ASN A 369 11.14 -33.22 6.39
CA ASN A 369 11.04 -33.92 7.67
C ASN A 369 10.40 -33.03 8.74
N THR A 370 11.15 -32.63 9.75
CA THR A 370 10.73 -31.70 10.82
C THR A 370 11.30 -30.29 10.67
N SER A 371 12.17 -30.05 9.68
CA SER A 371 12.84 -28.77 9.48
C SER A 371 12.04 -27.86 8.56
N GLU A 372 11.84 -26.62 9.00
CA GLU A 372 11.02 -25.62 8.31
C GLU A 372 11.88 -24.47 7.79
N PHE A 373 11.57 -24.00 6.57
CA PHE A 373 12.28 -22.90 5.92
C PHE A 373 11.35 -22.10 4.99
N ILE A 374 11.71 -20.85 4.73
CA ILE A 374 11.02 -19.94 3.85
C ILE A 374 11.74 -19.86 2.51
N ARG A 375 11.00 -20.06 1.41
CA ARG A 375 11.43 -19.66 0.07
C ARG A 375 10.75 -18.36 -0.31
N THR A 376 11.54 -17.41 -0.79
CA THR A 376 11.07 -16.08 -1.19
C THR A 376 11.12 -15.90 -2.69
N PHE A 377 10.08 -15.30 -3.28
CA PHE A 377 10.02 -14.97 -4.71
C PHE A 377 9.47 -13.57 -4.95
N VAL A 378 9.85 -12.95 -6.05
CA VAL A 378 9.21 -11.74 -6.57
C VAL A 378 8.62 -12.01 -7.95
N TRP A 379 7.48 -11.40 -8.23
CA TRP A 379 6.87 -11.36 -9.56
C TRP A 379 6.30 -9.96 -9.84
N SER A 380 6.23 -9.59 -11.10
CA SER A 380 5.42 -8.45 -11.57
C SER A 380 4.86 -8.76 -12.96
N PRO A 381 3.89 -8.00 -13.47
CA PRO A 381 3.41 -8.18 -14.84
C PRO A 381 4.49 -8.05 -15.93
N ARG A 382 5.64 -7.45 -15.60
CA ARG A 382 6.77 -7.26 -16.54
C ARG A 382 7.92 -8.25 -16.33
N THR A 383 7.92 -8.99 -15.22
CA THR A 383 9.04 -9.86 -14.85
C THR A 383 8.56 -11.26 -14.52
N ARG A 384 9.40 -12.26 -14.79
CA ARG A 384 9.09 -13.63 -14.39
C ARG A 384 9.21 -13.78 -12.89
N ARG A 385 8.49 -14.75 -12.34
CA ARG A 385 8.61 -15.16 -10.95
C ARG A 385 10.03 -15.64 -10.71
N THR A 386 10.75 -14.97 -9.82
CA THR A 386 12.17 -15.21 -9.57
C THR A 386 12.40 -15.44 -8.08
N GLN A 387 13.12 -16.50 -7.74
CA GLN A 387 13.49 -16.76 -6.35
C GLN A 387 14.51 -15.72 -5.89
N VAL A 388 14.35 -15.21 -4.69
CA VAL A 388 15.22 -14.18 -4.12
C VAL A 388 15.92 -14.73 -2.89
N LYS A 389 17.24 -14.58 -2.83
CA LYS A 389 18.00 -14.76 -1.60
C LYS A 389 17.90 -13.50 -0.75
N LEU A 390 17.41 -13.61 0.48
CA LEU A 390 17.45 -12.51 1.43
C LEU A 390 18.89 -12.29 1.89
N ALA A 391 19.41 -11.06 1.81
CA ALA A 391 20.78 -10.74 2.18
C ALA A 391 21.07 -11.00 3.67
N LYS A 392 20.02 -10.97 4.51
CA LYS A 392 20.09 -11.25 5.95
C LYS A 392 19.88 -12.74 6.30
N CYS A 393 19.69 -13.61 5.31
CA CYS A 393 19.64 -15.06 5.49
C CYS A 393 20.92 -15.72 4.98
N SER A 394 21.36 -16.75 5.70
CA SER A 394 22.56 -17.54 5.40
C SER A 394 22.44 -18.27 4.06
N THR A 395 21.26 -18.83 3.76
CA THR A 395 20.95 -19.65 2.59
C THR A 395 19.82 -19.05 1.75
N LEU A 396 19.65 -19.57 0.52
CA LEU A 396 18.54 -19.20 -0.37
C LEU A 396 17.19 -19.67 0.19
N ASP A 397 17.13 -20.91 0.67
CA ASP A 397 16.02 -21.48 1.43
C ASP A 397 16.26 -21.14 2.91
N CYS A 398 15.68 -20.04 3.39
CA CYS A 398 16.03 -19.45 4.68
C CYS A 398 15.37 -20.21 5.84
N PRO A 399 16.11 -20.78 6.81
CA PRO A 399 15.52 -21.46 7.96
C PRO A 399 14.48 -20.59 8.67
N LEU A 400 13.32 -21.15 9.04
CA LEU A 400 12.22 -20.35 9.61
C LEU A 400 12.66 -19.58 10.87
N ALA A 401 13.47 -20.21 11.72
CA ALA A 401 14.04 -19.58 12.92
C ALA A 401 14.97 -18.40 12.59
N GLU A 402 15.76 -18.51 11.51
CA GLU A 402 16.63 -17.43 11.04
C GLU A 402 15.80 -16.29 10.45
N PHE A 403 14.82 -16.61 9.61
CA PHE A 403 13.88 -15.63 9.05
C PHE A 403 13.15 -14.84 10.14
N ALA A 404 12.66 -15.52 11.18
CA ALA A 404 12.04 -14.87 12.33
C ALA A 404 13.05 -14.01 13.12
N SER A 405 14.28 -14.48 13.27
CA SER A 405 15.35 -13.73 13.96
C SER A 405 15.71 -12.42 13.26
N ILE A 406 15.58 -12.32 11.92
CA ILE A 406 15.77 -11.04 11.21
C ILE A 406 14.79 -9.98 11.74
N ILE A 407 13.51 -10.34 11.88
CA ILE A 407 12.46 -9.44 12.34
C ILE A 407 12.65 -9.11 13.84
N TYR A 408 12.92 -10.13 14.66
CA TYR A 408 13.13 -9.92 16.10
C TYR A 408 14.37 -9.07 16.39
N ASN A 409 15.49 -9.32 15.69
CA ASN A 409 16.71 -8.55 15.88
C ASN A 409 16.53 -7.09 15.47
N HIS A 410 15.86 -6.82 14.34
CA HIS A 410 15.53 -5.46 13.95
C HIS A 410 14.69 -4.77 15.04
N THR A 411 13.60 -5.41 15.47
CA THR A 411 12.69 -4.88 16.51
C THR A 411 13.39 -4.69 17.86
N ASN A 412 14.33 -5.56 18.24
CA ASN A 412 15.10 -5.42 19.47
C ASN A 412 16.02 -4.19 19.45
N VAL A 413 16.54 -3.81 18.27
CA VAL A 413 17.40 -2.63 18.10
C VAL A 413 16.57 -1.34 18.08
N THR A 414 15.41 -1.35 17.42
CA THR A 414 14.61 -0.15 17.16
C THR A 414 13.52 0.11 18.20
N GLY A 415 13.13 -0.92 18.96
CA GLY A 415 11.84 -1.01 19.62
C GLY A 415 10.72 -1.43 18.64
N THR A 416 9.54 -1.73 19.18
CA THR A 416 8.34 -2.01 18.35
C THR A 416 7.75 -0.72 17.78
N TRP A 417 6.93 -0.82 16.73
CA TRP A 417 6.23 0.35 16.20
C TRP A 417 5.28 0.95 17.26
N GLU A 418 4.67 0.13 18.12
CA GLU A 418 3.84 0.62 19.22
C GLU A 418 4.65 1.47 20.20
N GLN A 419 5.85 1.02 20.56
CA GLN A 419 6.74 1.76 21.45
C GLN A 419 7.20 3.08 20.83
N ILE A 420 7.66 3.04 19.56
CA ILE A 420 8.12 4.23 18.83
C ILE A 420 7.01 5.28 18.75
N CYS A 421 5.78 4.83 18.52
CA CYS A 421 4.63 5.69 18.29
C CYS A 421 3.80 5.98 19.55
N ASN A 422 4.28 5.52 20.71
CA ASN A 422 3.57 5.62 21.99
C ASN A 422 2.11 5.16 21.90
N TYR A 423 1.88 4.06 21.18
CA TYR A 423 0.56 3.48 21.01
C TYR A 423 0.26 2.50 22.14
N HIS A 424 -0.83 2.77 22.83
CA HIS A 424 -1.41 1.83 23.78
C HIS A 424 -2.74 1.33 23.19
N PRO A 425 -2.87 0.01 22.93
CA PRO A 425 -4.14 -0.54 22.48
C PRO A 425 -5.22 -0.14 23.48
N ALA A 426 -6.26 0.53 23.01
CA ALA A 426 -7.44 0.73 23.84
C ALA A 426 -8.00 -0.67 24.12
N THR A 427 -7.79 -1.17 25.34
CA THR A 427 -8.50 -2.35 25.82
C THR A 427 -9.96 -1.94 25.92
N PHE A 428 -10.71 -2.14 24.83
CA PHE A 428 -12.16 -2.23 24.92
C PHE A 428 -12.45 -3.53 25.67
N ALA A 429 -12.24 -3.52 26.99
CA ALA A 429 -13.00 -4.41 27.84
C ALA A 429 -14.45 -4.11 27.46
N PRO A 430 -15.23 -5.07 26.94
CA PRO A 430 -16.65 -4.85 26.79
C PRO A 430 -17.10 -4.37 28.17
N VAL A 431 -17.63 -3.16 28.23
CA VAL A 431 -18.35 -2.72 29.42
C VAL A 431 -19.52 -3.69 29.46
N VAL A 432 -19.33 -4.80 30.16
CA VAL A 432 -20.41 -5.63 30.65
C VAL A 432 -21.14 -4.64 31.52
N ALA A 433 -22.17 -4.01 30.96
CA ALA A 433 -23.09 -3.22 31.73
C ALA A 433 -23.54 -4.18 32.82
N THR A 434 -22.99 -4.00 34.03
CA THR A 434 -23.51 -4.66 35.20
C THR A 434 -24.94 -4.16 35.25
N THR A 435 -25.86 -4.97 34.75
CA THR A 435 -27.29 -4.75 34.92
C THR A 435 -27.43 -4.49 36.41
N PRO A 436 -27.84 -3.28 36.84
CA PRO A 436 -28.00 -3.02 38.25
C PRO A 436 -28.87 -4.14 38.80
N LYS A 437 -28.34 -4.89 39.77
CA LYS A 437 -29.12 -5.91 40.46
C LYS A 437 -30.46 -5.27 40.81
N PRO A 438 -31.60 -5.91 40.49
CA PRO A 438 -32.88 -5.42 40.92
C PRO A 438 -32.76 -5.09 42.40
N VAL A 439 -33.04 -3.84 42.76
CA VAL A 439 -33.10 -3.44 44.16
C VAL A 439 -34.13 -4.35 44.78
N GLU A 440 -33.64 -5.29 45.59
CA GLU A 440 -34.48 -6.25 46.29
C GLU A 440 -35.35 -5.41 47.24
N THR A 441 -36.64 -5.31 46.91
CA THR A 441 -37.60 -4.55 47.69
C THR A 441 -37.61 -5.12 49.10
N VAL A 442 -36.99 -4.40 50.03
CA VAL A 442 -36.91 -4.75 51.45
C VAL A 442 -38.34 -4.91 51.96
N LYS A 443 -38.73 -6.16 52.20
CA LYS A 443 -39.96 -6.49 52.92
C LYS A 443 -39.74 -6.15 54.39
N PRO A 444 -40.63 -5.40 55.06
CA PRO A 444 -40.50 -5.12 56.49
C PRO A 444 -40.54 -6.44 57.26
N SER A 445 -39.47 -6.74 57.99
CA SER A 445 -39.44 -7.85 58.95
C SER A 445 -39.53 -7.30 60.38
N GLU A 446 -40.44 -7.91 61.12
CA GLU A 446 -40.78 -7.64 62.52
C GLU A 446 -39.61 -7.89 63.48
N PRO A 447 -39.65 -7.29 64.69
CA PRO A 447 -38.57 -7.38 65.65
C PRO A 447 -38.55 -8.77 66.31
N SER A 448 -37.40 -9.44 66.27
CA SER A 448 -37.17 -10.63 67.08
C SER A 448 -35.92 -10.49 67.95
N THR A 449 -36.05 -11.10 69.11
CA THR A 449 -35.45 -10.80 70.40
C THR A 449 -34.08 -11.47 70.57
N THR A 450 -33.21 -10.77 71.29
CA THR A 450 -31.95 -11.19 71.95
C THR A 450 -31.76 -12.67 72.31
N THR A 451 -30.53 -13.19 72.21
CA THR A 451 -29.62 -13.54 73.35
C THR A 451 -28.25 -14.10 72.85
N PRO A 452 -27.10 -13.83 73.52
CA PRO A 452 -25.74 -14.08 73.02
C PRO A 452 -24.97 -15.20 73.75
N LYS A 453 -23.90 -15.74 73.11
CA LYS A 453 -22.59 -16.23 73.65
C LYS A 453 -21.91 -17.25 72.70
N PRO A 454 -20.61 -17.60 72.86
CA PRO A 454 -19.48 -16.79 73.31
C PRO A 454 -18.24 -16.89 72.37
N VAL A 455 -17.30 -16.00 72.65
CA VAL A 455 -15.96 -15.82 72.08
C VAL A 455 -15.04 -16.99 72.43
N VAL A 456 -14.25 -17.45 71.46
CA VAL A 456 -12.99 -18.18 71.67
C VAL A 456 -11.89 -17.45 70.90
N THR A 457 -10.86 -17.09 71.64
CA THR A 457 -9.61 -16.47 71.19
C THR A 457 -8.55 -17.56 71.18
N GLU A 458 -7.77 -17.68 70.10
CA GLU A 458 -6.47 -18.34 70.15
C GLU A 458 -5.50 -17.61 69.22
N SER A 459 -4.28 -17.43 69.74
CA SER A 459 -3.19 -16.59 69.25
C SER A 459 -2.00 -17.48 68.88
N GLU A 460 -1.14 -16.99 67.96
CA GLU A 460 0.34 -17.20 67.81
C GLU A 460 0.68 -17.12 66.30
N GLN A 461 1.35 -16.09 65.76
CA GLN A 461 2.77 -15.64 65.82
C GLN A 461 3.83 -16.59 65.21
N HIS A 462 4.38 -16.19 64.04
CA HIS A 462 5.80 -15.87 63.76
C HIS A 462 5.95 -15.51 62.25
N GLU A 463 6.37 -14.30 61.87
CA GLU A 463 7.75 -13.89 61.43
C GLU A 463 8.30 -14.71 60.24
N ALA A 464 8.81 -14.14 59.13
CA ALA A 464 9.68 -12.97 59.02
C ALA A 464 9.68 -12.31 57.62
N SER A 465 10.10 -11.04 57.61
CA SER A 465 10.63 -10.19 56.53
C SER A 465 11.76 -9.35 57.18
N PRO A 466 12.62 -8.56 56.49
CA PRO A 466 12.89 -8.35 55.05
C PRO A 466 14.44 -8.28 54.78
N PRO A 467 14.99 -7.58 53.74
CA PRO A 467 15.09 -6.11 53.77
C PRO A 467 14.81 -5.38 52.43
N PRO A 468 14.62 -4.05 52.48
CA PRO A 468 14.25 -3.18 51.36
C PRO A 468 15.47 -2.57 50.64
N VAL A 469 15.29 -2.14 49.40
CA VAL A 469 16.28 -1.36 48.65
C VAL A 469 15.94 0.13 48.71
N GLU A 470 16.97 0.90 49.07
CA GLU A 470 17.03 2.36 49.26
C GLU A 470 16.65 3.18 48.02
N THR A 471 15.81 4.19 48.26
CA THR A 471 15.65 5.37 47.42
C THR A 471 16.48 6.49 48.05
N ALA A 472 17.45 7.04 47.31
CA ALA A 472 18.19 8.23 47.71
C ALA A 472 17.64 9.46 46.96
N GLU A 473 16.98 10.35 47.69
CA GLU A 473 16.72 11.73 47.30
C GLU A 473 17.92 12.60 47.70
N THR A 474 18.26 13.59 46.87
CA THR A 474 19.06 14.78 47.26
C THR A 474 18.59 15.96 46.39
N PRO A 475 18.54 17.20 46.91
CA PRO A 475 17.53 18.20 46.53
C PRO A 475 18.05 19.30 45.59
N GLU A 476 17.11 19.89 44.82
CA GLU A 476 16.93 21.31 44.38
C GLU A 476 18.12 22.15 43.82
N PRO A 477 17.90 23.15 42.91
CA PRO A 477 16.81 24.11 43.00
C PRO A 477 16.08 24.55 41.72
N SER A 478 14.84 24.96 41.98
CA SER A 478 13.95 25.79 41.20
C SER A 478 14.59 27.13 40.80
N VAL A 479 14.58 27.42 39.50
CA VAL A 479 14.72 28.79 38.96
C VAL A 479 13.61 29.01 37.94
N ALA A 480 12.64 29.85 38.33
CA ALA A 480 11.65 30.43 37.43
C ALA A 480 12.29 31.50 36.53
N PRO A 481 11.73 31.72 35.33
CA PRO A 481 11.69 33.06 34.78
C PRO A 481 10.25 33.50 34.53
N THR A 482 9.85 34.49 35.32
CA THR A 482 8.78 35.43 35.04
C THR A 482 9.24 36.39 33.94
N THR A 483 8.57 36.43 32.79
CA THR A 483 8.41 37.67 32.02
C THR A 483 7.14 37.64 31.20
N THR A 484 6.19 38.45 31.66
CA THR A 484 5.00 38.92 30.98
C THR A 484 5.39 39.80 29.79
N ALA A 485 5.01 39.42 28.57
CA ALA A 485 4.99 40.33 27.43
C ALA A 485 3.60 40.31 26.80
N LYS A 486 2.95 41.46 26.91
CA LYS A 486 1.60 41.81 26.46
C LYS A 486 1.59 41.90 24.92
N PRO A 487 0.71 41.20 24.20
CA PRO A 487 0.49 41.45 22.78
C PRO A 487 -0.23 42.79 22.61
N SER A 488 0.31 43.65 21.76
CA SER A 488 -0.28 44.92 21.34
C SER A 488 -1.44 44.63 20.38
N ASP A 489 -2.53 45.38 20.53
CA ASP A 489 -3.71 45.34 19.69
C ASP A 489 -3.39 45.60 18.21
N PRO A 490 -4.01 44.88 17.25
CA PRO A 490 -3.95 45.25 15.86
C PRO A 490 -4.87 46.46 15.59
N VAL A 491 -4.26 47.56 15.15
CA VAL A 491 -4.91 48.74 14.59
C VAL A 491 -5.68 48.34 13.31
N PRO A 492 -6.97 48.71 13.17
CA PRO A 492 -7.72 48.43 11.95
C PRO A 492 -7.36 49.44 10.86
N LEU A 493 -6.78 48.96 9.77
CA LEU A 493 -6.62 49.73 8.53
C LEU A 493 -7.91 49.62 7.72
N THR A 494 -8.68 50.69 7.77
CA THR A 494 -9.86 50.93 6.95
C THR A 494 -9.41 51.36 5.55
N GLU A 495 -9.44 50.45 4.57
CA GLU A 495 -9.39 50.84 3.15
C GLU A 495 -10.76 50.61 2.50
N THR A 496 -11.34 51.73 2.09
CA THR A 496 -12.60 51.84 1.37
C THR A 496 -12.29 51.66 -0.11
N ILE A 497 -12.69 50.54 -0.72
CA ILE A 497 -12.68 50.40 -2.18
C ILE A 497 -14.12 50.35 -2.69
N ALA A 498 -14.44 51.42 -3.42
CA ALA A 498 -15.70 51.63 -4.13
C ALA A 498 -15.87 50.63 -5.28
N LYS A 499 -17.09 50.12 -5.44
CA LYS A 499 -17.56 49.46 -6.67
C LYS A 499 -17.54 50.45 -7.83
N PRO A 500 -17.17 50.00 -9.05
CA PRO A 500 -17.79 50.51 -10.25
C PRO A 500 -18.71 49.46 -10.89
N LYS A 501 -19.86 49.98 -11.30
CA LYS A 501 -20.88 49.34 -12.14
C LYS A 501 -20.29 48.95 -13.49
N GLY A 502 -20.82 47.87 -14.06
CA GLY A 502 -20.49 47.40 -15.40
C GLY A 502 -20.90 48.38 -16.50
N VAL A 503 -20.18 48.30 -17.61
CA VAL A 503 -20.59 48.77 -18.93
C VAL A 503 -20.04 47.79 -19.97
N HIS A 504 -20.92 47.37 -20.88
CA HIS A 504 -20.65 46.63 -22.10
C HIS A 504 -19.61 47.34 -22.99
N GLY A 505 -18.71 46.58 -23.63
CA GLY A 505 -17.81 47.16 -24.63
C GLY A 505 -17.07 46.11 -25.45
N THR A 506 -17.33 46.15 -26.75
CA THR A 506 -16.93 45.26 -27.84
C THR A 506 -15.42 45.17 -28.06
N TRP A 507 -14.92 43.99 -28.42
CA TRP A 507 -13.54 43.77 -28.87
C TRP A 507 -13.34 44.30 -30.29
N THR A 508 -12.31 45.12 -30.50
CA THR A 508 -11.74 45.39 -31.83
C THR A 508 -10.23 45.36 -31.76
N THR A 509 -9.66 44.56 -32.64
CA THR A 509 -8.24 44.30 -32.84
C THR A 509 -7.58 45.45 -33.60
N THR A 510 -6.49 46.03 -33.09
CA THR A 510 -5.51 46.71 -33.96
C THR A 510 -4.08 46.57 -33.43
N THR A 511 -3.25 46.00 -34.29
CA THR A 511 -1.80 45.88 -34.26
C THR A 511 -1.12 47.24 -34.34
N SER A 512 -0.11 47.51 -33.50
CA SER A 512 1.03 48.38 -33.86
C SER A 512 2.19 48.21 -32.87
N ALA A 513 3.38 48.01 -33.41
CA ALA A 513 4.69 48.15 -32.80
C ALA A 513 5.47 49.19 -33.63
N PRO A 514 6.74 49.54 -33.34
CA PRO A 514 7.44 49.71 -32.06
C PRO A 514 8.16 51.09 -31.97
N VAL A 515 8.43 51.64 -30.78
CA VAL A 515 9.45 52.70 -30.62
C VAL A 515 10.17 52.63 -29.24
N ALA A 516 11.50 52.56 -29.34
CA ALA A 516 12.59 53.08 -28.49
C ALA A 516 12.71 52.71 -27.00
N ALA A 517 13.76 51.92 -26.74
CA ALA A 517 14.94 52.24 -25.91
C ALA A 517 14.76 53.03 -24.61
N SER A 518 15.03 52.34 -23.49
CA SER A 518 15.65 52.98 -22.32
C SER A 518 16.65 52.01 -21.68
N THR A 519 17.92 52.37 -21.82
CA THR A 519 19.10 51.86 -21.15
C THR A 519 19.02 52.00 -19.64
N THR A 520 19.17 50.90 -18.89
CA THR A 520 19.59 50.93 -17.49
C THR A 520 20.80 50.02 -17.28
N LYS A 521 21.74 50.56 -16.49
CA LYS A 521 23.13 50.17 -16.36
C LYS A 521 23.29 48.81 -15.67
N HIS A 522 24.09 47.95 -16.28
CA HIS A 522 24.77 46.84 -15.60
C HIS A 522 25.83 47.39 -14.64
N VAL A 523 25.77 46.97 -13.37
CA VAL A 523 26.90 47.03 -12.44
C VAL A 523 27.57 45.67 -12.49
N GLU A 524 28.73 45.63 -13.12
CA GLU A 524 29.61 44.47 -13.25
C GLU A 524 30.66 44.56 -12.14
N THR A 525 30.59 43.67 -11.14
CA THR A 525 31.64 43.51 -10.13
C THR A 525 32.44 42.27 -10.44
N THR A 526 33.63 42.47 -11.01
CA THR A 526 34.66 41.45 -11.24
C THR A 526 35.34 41.07 -9.91
N PRO A 527 35.46 39.78 -9.56
CA PRO A 527 36.36 39.35 -8.49
C PRO A 527 37.79 39.15 -9.03
N LYS A 528 38.78 39.70 -8.33
CA LYS A 528 40.21 39.41 -8.52
C LYS A 528 40.54 37.97 -8.05
N PRO A 529 41.57 37.34 -8.65
CA PRO A 529 41.97 35.97 -8.31
C PRO A 529 42.72 35.93 -6.98
N ILE A 530 42.36 34.97 -6.12
CA ILE A 530 43.10 34.62 -4.91
C ILE A 530 44.13 33.55 -5.26
N VAL A 531 45.34 33.81 -4.79
CA VAL A 531 46.58 33.04 -4.94
C VAL A 531 46.47 31.66 -4.28
N THR A 532 46.83 30.64 -5.04
CA THR A 532 47.06 29.26 -4.63
C THR A 532 48.19 29.19 -3.61
N THR A 533 47.97 28.54 -2.46
CA THR A 533 49.06 28.13 -1.55
C THR A 533 49.07 26.61 -1.50
N GLU A 534 50.19 26.02 -1.90
CA GLU A 534 50.47 24.59 -1.91
C GLU A 534 50.53 24.05 -0.47
N THR A 535 49.79 22.97 -0.19
CA THR A 535 49.95 22.20 1.05
C THR A 535 50.75 20.94 0.73
N GLN A 536 51.94 20.87 1.31
CA GLN A 536 52.91 19.79 1.17
C GLN A 536 52.45 18.51 1.90
N THR A 537 52.66 17.38 1.23
CA THR A 537 52.51 16.02 1.75
C THR A 537 53.70 15.67 2.66
N PRO A 538 53.50 15.12 3.88
CA PRO A 538 54.60 14.59 4.67
C PRO A 538 54.94 13.15 4.28
N LYS A 539 56.24 12.91 4.06
CA LYS A 539 56.89 11.60 3.88
C LYS A 539 57.08 10.89 5.25
N PRO A 540 57.27 9.55 5.27
CA PRO A 540 57.29 8.74 6.48
C PRO A 540 58.67 8.66 7.14
N LEU A 541 58.69 8.40 8.46
CA LEU A 541 59.88 8.25 9.29
C LEU A 541 60.13 6.75 9.60
N GLU A 542 61.28 6.22 9.17
CA GLU A 542 62.03 5.11 9.82
C GLU A 542 62.86 5.72 10.99
N THR A 543 63.35 5.05 12.06
CA THR A 543 63.70 3.66 12.39
C THR A 543 63.93 3.53 13.93
N THR A 544 63.97 2.28 14.45
CA THR A 544 64.70 1.76 15.67
C THR A 544 64.27 2.24 17.08
N GLU A 545 64.25 1.48 18.19
CA GLU A 545 65.03 0.32 18.68
C GLU A 545 64.20 -0.69 19.51
N THR A 546 64.73 -1.91 19.61
CA THR A 546 64.37 -3.04 20.50
C THR A 546 65.04 -2.90 21.88
N PRO A 547 64.53 -3.52 22.96
CA PRO A 547 65.22 -4.72 23.49
C PRO A 547 64.30 -5.85 24.00
N GLU A 548 64.77 -7.08 23.80
CA GLU A 548 64.35 -8.38 24.36
C GLU A 548 65.04 -8.65 25.73
N PRO A 549 64.84 -9.81 26.43
CA PRO A 549 63.62 -10.61 26.65
C PRO A 549 63.50 -11.10 28.12
N THR A 550 62.43 -11.83 28.48
CA THR A 550 62.50 -12.88 29.51
C THR A 550 61.51 -14.02 29.21
N GLU A 551 62.01 -15.23 29.46
CA GLU A 551 61.53 -16.55 29.02
C GLU A 551 60.18 -17.02 29.60
N GLY A 552 59.51 -17.96 28.91
CA GLY A 552 58.42 -18.73 29.51
C GLY A 552 57.57 -19.65 28.62
N VAL A 553 58.18 -20.74 28.10
CA VAL A 553 57.60 -22.09 27.87
C VAL A 553 56.43 -22.30 26.87
N MET A 554 56.83 -22.92 25.75
CA MET A 554 56.18 -23.82 24.78
C MET A 554 54.73 -24.31 24.97
N ALA A 555 53.92 -24.15 23.90
CA ALA A 555 53.16 -25.24 23.27
C ALA A 555 52.85 -24.94 21.79
N SER A 556 52.99 -25.96 20.96
CA SER A 556 53.06 -25.98 19.50
C SER A 556 51.68 -25.97 18.81
N VAL A 557 51.46 -25.05 17.86
CA VAL A 557 50.56 -25.27 16.70
C VAL A 557 51.10 -24.51 15.48
N THR A 558 51.39 -25.23 14.40
CA THR A 558 51.77 -24.75 13.06
C THR A 558 50.66 -23.99 12.34
N PRO A 559 50.95 -22.84 11.67
CA PRO A 559 50.10 -22.32 10.61
C PRO A 559 50.72 -22.49 9.22
N SER A 560 49.85 -22.83 8.27
CA SER A 560 50.13 -23.08 6.86
C SER A 560 50.57 -21.83 6.09
N VAL A 561 51.49 -22.05 5.16
CA VAL A 561 52.06 -21.12 4.20
C VAL A 561 50.98 -20.55 3.27
N ILE A 562 50.86 -19.22 3.21
CA ILE A 562 50.13 -18.51 2.15
C ILE A 562 51.14 -18.12 1.07
N LEU A 563 50.96 -18.69 -0.13
CA LEU A 563 51.71 -18.36 -1.33
C LEU A 563 51.15 -17.06 -1.93
N VAL A 564 51.93 -15.98 -1.90
CA VAL A 564 51.60 -14.72 -2.58
C VAL A 564 52.24 -14.73 -3.96
N THR A 565 51.45 -14.96 -5.01
CA THR A 565 51.86 -14.72 -6.41
C THR A 565 51.54 -13.29 -6.82
N THR A 566 52.58 -12.51 -7.05
CA THR A 566 52.55 -11.16 -7.63
C THR A 566 52.25 -11.24 -9.13
N ALA A 567 51.14 -10.64 -9.57
CA ALA A 567 50.80 -10.45 -10.98
C ALA A 567 51.27 -9.07 -11.48
N LYS A 568 51.88 -9.08 -12.66
CA LYS A 568 52.49 -7.96 -13.38
C LYS A 568 51.41 -7.05 -14.00
N PRO A 569 51.58 -5.71 -14.06
CA PRO A 569 50.58 -4.82 -14.65
C PRO A 569 50.62 -4.89 -16.19
N ALA A 570 49.43 -4.90 -16.80
CA ALA A 570 49.24 -4.85 -18.25
C ALA A 570 49.01 -3.40 -18.73
N ASP A 571 49.52 -3.12 -19.93
CA ASP A 571 49.48 -1.83 -20.62
C ASP A 571 48.06 -1.36 -21.01
N PRO A 572 47.84 -0.04 -21.20
CA PRO A 572 46.52 0.53 -21.40
C PRO A 572 46.00 0.28 -22.83
N ILE A 573 44.83 -0.38 -22.92
CA ILE A 573 44.10 -0.59 -24.16
C ILE A 573 43.31 0.69 -24.52
N ARG A 574 43.53 1.16 -25.75
CA ARG A 574 42.86 2.26 -26.43
C ARG A 574 41.45 1.82 -26.87
N PRO A 575 40.37 2.59 -26.64
CA PRO A 575 39.05 2.20 -27.12
C PRO A 575 38.86 2.64 -28.57
N THR A 576 38.60 1.68 -29.46
CA THR A 576 37.99 1.93 -30.76
C THR A 576 37.08 0.75 -31.02
N GLU A 577 35.78 0.91 -30.78
CA GLU A 577 34.74 0.30 -31.60
C GLU A 577 33.36 0.85 -31.22
N THR A 578 32.64 1.22 -32.26
CA THR A 578 31.30 1.79 -32.28
C THR A 578 30.30 0.72 -31.87
N ILE A 579 29.69 0.84 -30.69
CA ILE A 579 28.59 -0.04 -30.27
C ILE A 579 27.33 0.38 -31.04
N ALA A 580 26.82 -0.55 -31.83
CA ALA A 580 25.53 -0.44 -32.50
C ALA A 580 24.40 -0.28 -31.48
N LYS A 581 23.49 0.64 -31.80
CA LYS A 581 22.27 0.98 -31.08
C LYS A 581 21.44 -0.29 -30.78
N PRO A 582 21.01 -0.54 -29.53
CA PRO A 582 20.11 -1.65 -29.25
C PRO A 582 18.73 -1.37 -29.87
N GLU A 583 18.19 -2.37 -30.56
CA GLU A 583 16.82 -2.39 -31.08
C GLU A 583 15.83 -2.32 -29.91
N GLU A 584 14.98 -1.30 -29.92
CA GLU A 584 13.79 -1.21 -29.06
C GLU A 584 12.83 -2.34 -29.42
N ILE A 585 12.75 -3.37 -28.57
CA ILE A 585 11.66 -4.33 -28.61
C ILE A 585 10.42 -3.63 -28.05
N HIS A 586 9.67 -2.97 -28.92
CA HIS A 586 8.29 -2.55 -28.64
C HIS A 586 7.41 -3.81 -28.53
N SER A 587 7.22 -4.31 -27.31
CA SER A 587 6.11 -5.21 -27.00
C SER A 587 4.81 -4.39 -27.02
N SER A 588 4.20 -4.24 -28.19
CA SER A 588 2.86 -3.66 -28.33
C SER A 588 1.82 -4.66 -27.82
N TRP A 589 1.44 -4.54 -26.55
CA TRP A 589 0.19 -5.14 -26.06
C TRP A 589 -0.97 -4.23 -26.50
N THR A 590 -1.65 -4.62 -27.56
CA THR A 590 -2.95 -4.04 -27.94
C THR A 590 -4.07 -4.87 -27.32
N PRO A 591 -4.93 -4.30 -26.46
CA PRO A 591 -6.09 -5.01 -25.94
C PRO A 591 -7.10 -5.26 -27.07
N THR A 592 -7.50 -6.52 -27.24
CA THR A 592 -8.56 -6.91 -28.17
C THR A 592 -9.91 -6.39 -27.65
N THR A 593 -10.46 -5.35 -28.28
CA THR A 593 -11.82 -4.88 -28.03
C THR A 593 -12.85 -5.91 -28.50
N LEU A 594 -13.57 -6.54 -27.58
CA LEU A 594 -14.78 -7.31 -27.88
C LEU A 594 -15.95 -6.35 -28.12
N ALA A 595 -16.61 -6.47 -29.28
CA ALA A 595 -17.78 -5.67 -29.64
C ALA A 595 -18.98 -6.05 -28.74
N SER A 596 -19.54 -5.07 -28.02
CA SER A 596 -20.76 -5.25 -27.23
C SER A 596 -22.00 -5.24 -28.11
N VAL A 597 -22.81 -6.30 -28.05
CA VAL A 597 -24.15 -6.33 -28.62
C VAL A 597 -25.10 -5.52 -27.73
N ALA A 598 -25.74 -4.50 -28.31
CA ALA A 598 -26.69 -3.65 -27.61
C ALA A 598 -28.06 -4.34 -27.44
N THR A 599 -28.51 -4.51 -26.20
CA THR A 599 -29.90 -4.86 -25.86
C THR A 599 -30.61 -3.63 -25.28
N THR A 600 -31.67 -3.19 -25.98
CA THR A 600 -32.56 -2.10 -25.53
C THR A 600 -33.51 -2.58 -24.43
N PRO A 601 -33.62 -1.88 -23.28
CA PRO A 601 -34.62 -2.20 -22.28
C PRO A 601 -36.01 -1.62 -22.63
N ILE A 602 -37.03 -2.45 -22.49
CA ILE A 602 -38.45 -2.06 -22.54
C ILE A 602 -38.85 -1.47 -21.18
N VAL A 603 -39.29 -0.21 -21.17
CA VAL A 603 -39.82 0.47 -19.98
C VAL A 603 -41.34 0.36 -19.97
N VAL A 604 -41.90 -0.30 -18.97
CA VAL A 604 -43.35 -0.34 -18.70
C VAL A 604 -43.70 0.71 -17.65
N ALA A 605 -44.58 1.65 -17.99
CA ALA A 605 -45.04 2.71 -17.09
C ALA A 605 -46.06 2.19 -16.07
N GLN A 606 -45.94 2.63 -14.81
CA GLN A 606 -46.93 2.39 -13.75
C GLN A 606 -47.85 3.61 -13.53
N PRO A 607 -49.11 3.40 -13.08
CA PRO A 607 -50.11 4.47 -12.95
C PRO A 607 -49.88 5.36 -11.72
N GLY A 608 -50.12 6.66 -11.90
CA GLY A 608 -49.91 7.69 -10.87
C GLY A 608 -50.93 7.66 -9.72
N LEU A 609 -50.43 7.82 -8.50
CA LEU A 609 -51.25 8.05 -7.30
C LEU A 609 -51.89 9.44 -7.34
N ARG A 610 -53.23 9.48 -7.19
CA ARG A 610 -54.00 10.70 -6.95
C ARG A 610 -53.93 11.09 -5.46
N LEU A 611 -53.40 12.26 -5.14
CA LEU A 611 -53.58 12.91 -3.84
C LEU A 611 -54.82 13.80 -3.87
N THR A 612 -55.73 13.57 -2.93
CA THR A 612 -56.93 14.37 -2.67
C THR A 612 -56.57 15.68 -1.95
N LYS A 613 -57.18 16.79 -2.41
CA LYS A 613 -57.05 18.14 -1.82
C LYS A 613 -57.61 18.15 -0.39
N LEU A 614 -56.77 18.46 0.61
CA LEU A 614 -57.21 18.85 1.94
C LEU A 614 -57.61 20.33 1.96
N LYS A 615 -58.73 20.63 2.63
CA LYS A 615 -59.28 21.98 2.81
C LYS A 615 -58.35 22.82 3.71
N SER A 616 -58.19 24.08 3.36
CA SER A 616 -57.45 25.08 4.14
C SER A 616 -58.11 25.31 5.49
N VAL A 617 -57.32 25.19 6.57
CA VAL A 617 -57.68 25.61 7.92
C VAL A 617 -57.08 27.00 8.13
N GLU A 618 -57.91 27.99 8.44
CA GLU A 618 -57.46 29.32 8.85
C GLU A 618 -56.90 29.27 10.28
N LEU A 619 -55.66 29.73 10.44
CA LEU A 619 -55.00 29.91 11.74
C LEU A 619 -54.99 31.41 12.10
N PRO A 620 -55.14 31.76 13.40
CA PRO A 620 -55.16 33.15 13.85
C PRO A 620 -53.79 33.83 13.67
N PRO A 621 -53.74 35.18 13.64
CA PRO A 621 -52.53 35.92 13.32
C PRO A 621 -51.48 35.78 14.44
N MET A 622 -50.34 35.15 14.11
CA MET A 622 -49.16 35.12 14.99
C MET A 622 -48.35 36.40 14.85
N GLY A 623 -47.78 36.88 15.96
CA GLY A 623 -46.90 38.04 15.99
C GLY A 623 -45.60 37.78 15.22
N ILE A 624 -44.96 38.85 14.73
CA ILE A 624 -43.77 38.80 13.86
C ILE A 624 -42.63 37.93 14.46
N PHE A 625 -42.48 37.92 15.78
CA PHE A 625 -41.47 37.11 16.48
C PHE A 625 -41.80 35.62 16.56
N GLU A 626 -43.08 35.24 16.66
CA GLU A 626 -43.50 33.83 16.61
C GLU A 626 -43.44 33.29 15.18
N GLY A 627 -43.71 34.14 14.17
CA GLY A 627 -43.59 33.78 12.76
C GLY A 627 -42.15 33.40 12.34
N ILE A 628 -41.15 34.13 12.84
CA ILE A 628 -39.73 33.82 12.58
C ILE A 628 -39.31 32.51 13.27
N GLY A 629 -39.80 32.27 14.50
CA GLY A 629 -39.58 31.02 15.22
C GLY A 629 -40.16 29.82 14.48
N TRP A 630 -41.41 29.92 14.01
CA TRP A 630 -42.07 28.88 13.23
C TRP A 630 -41.42 28.65 11.86
N ALA A 631 -41.01 29.71 11.16
CA ALA A 631 -40.29 29.57 9.89
C ALA A 631 -38.94 28.84 10.07
N SER A 632 -38.22 29.17 11.15
CA SER A 632 -36.95 28.51 11.48
C SER A 632 -37.17 27.05 11.86
N TYR A 633 -38.18 26.76 12.70
CA TYR A 633 -38.55 25.40 13.07
C TYR A 633 -38.99 24.55 11.87
N LEU A 634 -39.85 25.09 11.00
CA LEU A 634 -40.29 24.41 9.77
C LEU A 634 -39.13 24.17 8.79
N THR A 635 -38.16 25.09 8.73
CA THR A 635 -36.95 24.91 7.90
C THR A 635 -36.09 23.77 8.43
N VAL A 636 -35.89 23.67 9.74
CA VAL A 636 -35.16 22.56 10.37
C VAL A 636 -35.89 21.23 10.18
N VAL A 637 -37.22 21.20 10.39
CA VAL A 637 -38.03 20.00 10.16
C VAL A 637 -37.99 19.58 8.69
N ALA A 638 -38.10 20.51 7.74
CA ALA A 638 -38.00 20.23 6.32
C ALA A 638 -36.61 19.67 5.95
N ALA A 639 -35.53 20.21 6.52
CA ALA A 639 -34.18 19.69 6.33
C ALA A 639 -34.02 18.27 6.89
N LEU A 640 -34.56 17.99 8.08
CA LEU A 640 -34.55 16.66 8.69
C LEU A 640 -35.38 15.65 7.89
N VAL A 641 -36.56 16.04 7.41
CA VAL A 641 -37.40 15.21 6.54
C VAL A 641 -36.69 14.96 5.21
N PHE A 642 -36.05 15.97 4.61
CA PHE A 642 -35.27 15.81 3.38
C PHE A 642 -34.10 14.84 3.57
N VAL A 643 -33.37 14.93 4.69
CA VAL A 643 -32.29 13.99 5.04
C VAL A 643 -32.84 12.58 5.26
N ALA A 644 -33.97 12.44 5.95
CA ALA A 644 -34.62 11.15 6.19
C ALA A 644 -35.11 10.51 4.89
N ILE A 645 -35.76 11.27 4.01
CA ILE A 645 -36.19 10.82 2.68
C ILE A 645 -34.95 10.42 1.88
N LYS A 646 -33.93 11.28 1.76
CA LYS A 646 -32.69 10.97 1.01
C LYS A 646 -32.00 9.71 1.54
N ARG A 647 -32.04 9.47 2.85
CA ARG A 647 -31.50 8.25 3.48
C ARG A 647 -32.37 7.02 3.21
N ALA A 648 -33.69 7.16 3.20
CA ALA A 648 -34.63 6.10 2.84
C ALA A 648 -34.57 5.74 1.35
N THR A 649 -34.46 6.72 0.45
CA THR A 649 -34.29 6.49 -0.99
C THR A 649 -32.95 5.82 -1.30
N ARG A 650 -31.86 6.21 -0.60
CA ARG A 650 -30.58 5.49 -0.68
C ARG A 650 -30.68 4.03 -0.22
N ARG A 651 -31.47 3.75 0.82
CA ARG A 651 -31.73 2.37 1.29
C ARG A 651 -32.56 1.55 0.29
N GLN A 652 -33.48 2.17 -0.45
CA GLN A 652 -34.24 1.47 -1.49
C GLN A 652 -33.43 1.22 -2.78
N GLN A 653 -32.42 2.04 -3.06
CA GLN A 653 -31.50 1.82 -4.19
C GLN A 653 -30.43 0.75 -3.91
N SER A 654 -30.21 0.35 -2.66
CA SER A 654 -29.18 -0.63 -2.27
C SER A 654 -29.66 -2.09 -2.23
N GLY A 655 -30.72 -2.47 -2.96
CA GLY A 655 -31.03 -3.87 -3.30
C GLY A 655 -31.36 -4.84 -2.17
N TYR A 656 -31.42 -4.43 -0.90
CA TYR A 656 -31.79 -5.32 0.21
C TYR A 656 -33.31 -5.51 0.28
N ARG A 657 -33.83 -6.49 -0.48
CA ARG A 657 -35.11 -7.13 -0.16
C ARG A 657 -34.89 -8.06 1.04
N GLN A 658 -35.54 -7.78 2.16
CA GLN A 658 -35.76 -8.79 3.19
C GLN A 658 -36.65 -9.89 2.59
N LEU A 659 -36.13 -11.11 2.58
CA LEU A 659 -36.95 -12.30 2.44
C LEU A 659 -37.66 -12.53 3.78
N THR A 660 -38.98 -12.38 3.79
CA THR A 660 -39.89 -13.04 4.76
C THR A 660 -40.42 -14.31 4.15
#